data_AF-A0A1F5LXV4-F1
#
_entry.id   AF-A0A1F5LXV4-F1
#
_cell.length_a   1.000
_cell.length_b   1.000
_cell.length_c   1.000
_cell.angle_alpha   90.00
_cell.angle_beta   90.00
_cell.angle_gamma   90.00
#
_symmetry.space_group_name_H-M   'P 1'
#
loop_
_entity.id
_entity.type
_entity.pdbx_description
1 polymer ?
#
loop_
_entity_poly.entity_id
_entity_poly.type
_entity_poly.pdbx_seq_one_letter_code
_entity_poly.pdbx_strand_id
1 'polypeptide(L)'
;MALELSDAHAILLATILCAGGNVADLPVLQAQFPHCFPLERLLRIILTFLPESTEPSHYTSVIQKLANSSNIVPADRSLDTSAVQDLSESVARKRVRKLNLRPLQRPDEEEDVASADPLTQFIIHRAHLIDSETALQPLVLELVLPFYEHSPIIRTWLISSLLPLLRLNYEYYAHRDETISLEILESMDDQTAVNILLSLMSSEGSSMDLVNNLRGLIGPWLYGGSRSKRRRLNEAAAQNSVSFIEGTSKTQSAELAGWEHVNEWLLSRSLVDHDSVVGAFTQWDGPSDVDLGGYEEPGTQMSKEKAKELQTRYGQSGLSVVYAHADSSMAVLKGSFKVLERVAKLLDLEESSYLSSDSVLPSIYYDTDSISSTSRASLLQNALLRPTNPLTQPSPSSISFLSALLISLRILTELGHLVPCRVAANMCLHSTEEMQLAELKNVVSSTVKQPRSYQEWLSVRERLLWLRDWQAGQSEVWDEPSVYHGLFWRIPRDTVETEILKALLAAREHQLAVDLYTDSKAAPLSATQVELAAQDAIFTAYDNASNGNRTRGGMKRAYDILQAFQPHFPGSVGFKQIHALIAATHALSFYSLTLQHGVPFQPVSIRVHHDPLVLIEKVLEQNAKSYTKLDDLLSIGRNLVAAGVPTNTTAEAENEPSHQKPSEESIILTAERRITSLAIASALSSNDFGTAYSYILTRLTPPSLLSTSSPLLTTPAVPDDISWRAVYNAGRYRSTTPVNPPPTLQSQITHLSQRMELLSLALVLVPSPDPLPEILGAWRRCDEELSSLRAREQQEEDLWDTKGDTLSSVPGGFGPSDSERDAFDTEQQRAARRARARAAMSSHHEAPMGLFEVARGAALALHKNAFPLRGAADSTASGPGSNSNSKVAADGDRPLSPDSDSRVRKRDMVSNMVTGGLVSGIGWVLGADPVNK
;
A
#
# COMPACT_ATOMS: atom_id res chain seq x y z
N MET A 1 -54.24 87.03 -49.13
CA MET A 1 -54.27 86.97 -47.65
C MET A 1 -53.71 85.62 -47.25
N ALA A 2 -52.43 85.56 -46.90
CA ALA A 2 -51.86 84.36 -46.29
C ALA A 2 -52.51 84.21 -44.91
N LEU A 3 -53.08 83.05 -44.61
CA LEU A 3 -53.62 82.75 -43.28
C LEU A 3 -52.45 82.78 -42.29
N GLU A 4 -52.42 83.77 -41.40
CA GLU A 4 -51.55 83.72 -40.23
C GLU A 4 -52.01 82.54 -39.36
N LEU A 5 -51.22 81.47 -39.33
CA LEU A 5 -51.45 80.34 -38.43
C LEU A 5 -51.42 80.83 -36.98
N SER A 6 -52.48 80.58 -36.20
CA SER A 6 -52.41 80.81 -34.75
C SER A 6 -51.54 79.74 -34.07
N ASP A 7 -51.03 80.03 -32.87
CA ASP A 7 -50.34 79.08 -31.98
C ASP A 7 -50.99 77.69 -31.89
N ALA A 8 -52.33 77.64 -31.75
CA ALA A 8 -53.06 76.37 -31.67
C ALA A 8 -53.06 75.57 -32.98
N HIS A 9 -53.04 76.23 -34.13
CA HIS A 9 -52.93 75.59 -35.44
C HIS A 9 -51.51 75.05 -35.64
N ALA A 10 -50.48 75.80 -35.23
CA ALA A 10 -49.10 75.36 -35.30
C ALA A 10 -48.86 74.08 -34.47
N ILE A 11 -49.31 74.05 -33.21
CA ILE A 11 -49.17 72.87 -32.34
C ILE A 11 -49.89 71.65 -32.94
N LEU A 12 -51.10 71.82 -33.48
CA LEU A 12 -51.81 70.72 -34.15
C LEU A 12 -51.10 70.24 -35.40
N LEU A 13 -50.56 71.16 -36.21
CA LEU A 13 -49.78 70.82 -37.40
C LEU A 13 -48.58 69.96 -37.01
N ALA A 14 -47.82 70.35 -35.98
CA ALA A 14 -46.70 69.55 -35.47
C ALA A 14 -47.14 68.14 -35.01
N THR A 15 -48.28 68.02 -34.34
CA THR A 15 -48.81 66.70 -33.92
C THR A 15 -49.23 65.82 -35.09
N ILE A 16 -49.86 66.40 -36.12
CA ILE A 16 -50.31 65.68 -37.33
C ILE A 16 -49.10 65.23 -38.16
N LEU A 17 -48.10 66.11 -38.29
CA LEU A 17 -46.84 65.81 -38.96
C LEU A 17 -46.10 64.63 -38.29
N CYS A 18 -46.00 64.64 -36.95
CA CYS A 18 -45.41 63.53 -36.20
C CYS A 18 -46.22 62.23 -36.35
N ALA A 19 -47.56 62.30 -36.25
CA ALA A 19 -48.44 61.14 -36.43
C ALA A 19 -48.33 60.53 -37.83
N GLY A 20 -48.03 61.35 -38.85
CA GLY A 20 -47.79 60.90 -40.22
C GLY A 20 -46.34 60.46 -40.50
N GLY A 21 -45.45 60.47 -39.51
CA GLY A 21 -44.03 60.14 -39.69
C GLY A 21 -43.19 61.20 -40.41
N ASN A 22 -43.76 62.35 -40.76
CA ASN A 22 -43.06 63.43 -41.46
C ASN A 22 -42.54 64.49 -40.47
N VAL A 23 -41.32 64.33 -39.99
CA VAL A 23 -40.70 65.24 -39.02
C VAL A 23 -39.84 66.35 -39.66
N ALA A 24 -39.63 66.31 -40.98
CA ALA A 24 -38.65 67.17 -41.66
C ALA A 24 -38.94 68.68 -41.53
N ASP A 25 -40.22 69.04 -41.40
CA ASP A 25 -40.68 70.42 -41.32
C ASP A 25 -40.76 70.96 -39.86
N LEU A 26 -40.49 70.13 -38.85
CA LEU A 26 -40.49 70.55 -37.43
C LEU A 26 -39.49 71.68 -37.11
N PRO A 27 -38.24 71.68 -37.64
CA PRO A 27 -37.30 72.79 -37.41
C PRO A 27 -37.78 74.11 -38.01
N VAL A 28 -38.48 74.05 -39.15
CA VAL A 28 -39.09 75.23 -39.78
C VAL A 28 -40.23 75.77 -38.91
N LEU A 29 -41.08 74.89 -38.37
CA LEU A 29 -42.14 75.25 -37.42
C LEU A 29 -41.57 75.87 -36.13
N GLN A 30 -40.48 75.33 -35.60
CA GLN A 30 -39.81 75.88 -34.42
C GLN A 30 -39.27 77.29 -34.68
N ALA A 31 -38.66 77.52 -35.85
CA ALA A 31 -38.12 78.82 -36.23
C ALA A 31 -39.22 79.89 -36.44
N GLN A 32 -40.39 79.50 -36.98
CA GLN A 32 -41.52 80.40 -37.20
C GLN A 32 -42.34 80.67 -35.92
N PHE A 33 -42.44 79.71 -35.01
CA PHE A 33 -43.22 79.81 -33.77
C PHE A 33 -42.40 79.42 -32.51
N PRO A 34 -41.31 80.13 -32.20
CA PRO A 34 -40.38 79.73 -31.13
C PRO A 34 -41.02 79.72 -29.73
N HIS A 35 -41.97 80.63 -29.46
CA HIS A 35 -42.73 80.67 -28.20
C HIS A 35 -43.69 79.48 -28.03
N CYS A 36 -44.16 78.91 -29.15
CA CYS A 36 -45.02 77.74 -29.15
C CYS A 36 -44.25 76.44 -29.00
N PHE A 37 -42.96 76.42 -29.34
CA PHE A 37 -42.17 75.22 -29.47
C PHE A 37 -40.86 75.28 -28.67
N PRO A 38 -40.92 75.41 -27.33
CA PRO A 38 -39.76 75.10 -26.52
C PRO A 38 -39.35 73.63 -26.77
N LEU A 39 -38.04 73.35 -26.73
CA LEU A 39 -37.48 72.03 -27.05
C LEU A 39 -38.22 70.90 -26.33
N GLU A 40 -38.47 71.06 -25.03
CA GLU A 40 -39.20 70.09 -24.23
C GLU A 40 -40.58 69.75 -24.82
N ARG A 41 -41.36 70.75 -25.24
CA ARG A 41 -42.70 70.52 -25.81
C ARG A 41 -42.62 69.81 -27.16
N LEU A 42 -41.65 70.17 -28.00
CA LEU A 42 -41.43 69.49 -29.28
C LEU A 42 -41.05 68.02 -29.07
N LEU A 43 -40.10 67.76 -28.17
CA LEU A 43 -39.70 66.39 -27.82
C LEU A 43 -40.88 65.60 -27.27
N ARG A 44 -41.75 66.19 -26.45
CA ARG A 44 -42.98 65.54 -25.95
C ARG A 44 -43.99 65.26 -27.06
N ILE A 45 -44.13 66.17 -28.04
CA ILE A 45 -44.97 65.94 -29.23
C ILE A 45 -44.44 64.76 -30.03
N ILE A 46 -43.14 64.73 -30.32
CA ILE A 46 -42.48 63.64 -31.04
C ILE A 46 -42.65 62.32 -30.27
N LEU A 47 -42.36 62.32 -28.95
CA LEU A 47 -42.45 61.14 -28.09
C LEU A 47 -43.87 60.56 -28.04
N THR A 48 -44.89 61.42 -28.14
CA THR A 48 -46.30 61.01 -28.02
C THR A 48 -46.90 60.55 -29.34
N PHE A 49 -46.53 61.18 -30.46
CA PHE A 49 -47.24 61.02 -31.73
C PHE A 49 -46.42 60.36 -32.84
N LEU A 50 -45.09 60.34 -32.77
CA LEU A 50 -44.29 59.65 -33.78
C LEU A 50 -44.40 58.13 -33.56
N PRO A 51 -44.87 57.33 -34.53
CA PRO A 51 -44.99 55.89 -34.37
C PRO A 51 -43.64 55.24 -34.02
N GLU A 52 -43.63 54.30 -33.07
CA GLU A 52 -42.44 53.59 -32.58
C GLU A 52 -41.76 52.76 -33.67
N SER A 53 -42.51 52.36 -34.70
CA SER A 53 -42.00 51.68 -35.90
C SER A 53 -41.29 52.60 -36.90
N THR A 54 -41.24 53.92 -36.65
CA THR A 54 -40.55 54.86 -37.54
C THR A 54 -39.04 54.69 -37.36
N GLU A 55 -38.31 54.44 -38.45
CA GLU A 55 -36.85 54.30 -38.40
C GLU A 55 -36.15 55.57 -37.87
N PRO A 56 -35.27 55.46 -36.87
CA PRO A 56 -34.57 56.61 -36.29
C PRO A 56 -33.70 57.40 -37.26
N SER A 57 -33.17 56.76 -38.30
CA SER A 57 -32.47 57.42 -39.41
C SER A 57 -33.25 58.61 -40.01
N HIS A 58 -34.60 58.54 -40.03
CA HIS A 58 -35.45 59.59 -40.57
C HIS A 58 -35.61 60.82 -39.68
N TYR A 59 -35.37 60.70 -38.37
CA TYR A 59 -35.70 61.77 -37.42
C TYR A 59 -34.57 62.17 -36.45
N THR A 60 -33.49 61.40 -36.32
CA THR A 60 -32.34 61.74 -35.47
C THR A 60 -31.66 63.04 -35.91
N SER A 61 -31.45 63.24 -37.22
CA SER A 61 -30.89 64.50 -37.75
C SER A 61 -31.80 65.71 -37.51
N VAL A 62 -33.12 65.49 -37.46
CA VAL A 62 -34.10 66.53 -37.11
C VAL A 62 -33.99 66.86 -35.62
N ILE A 63 -33.97 65.85 -34.74
CA ILE A 63 -33.79 66.05 -33.30
C ILE A 63 -32.49 66.81 -33.01
N GLN A 64 -31.38 66.45 -33.67
CA GLN A 64 -30.10 67.13 -33.50
C GLN A 64 -30.18 68.62 -33.90
N LYS A 65 -30.89 68.94 -34.99
CA LYS A 65 -31.15 70.33 -35.39
C LYS A 65 -32.01 71.07 -34.37
N LEU A 66 -33.05 70.43 -33.84
CA LEU A 66 -33.93 71.00 -32.82
C LEU A 66 -33.17 71.30 -31.51
N ALA A 67 -32.23 70.43 -31.13
CA ALA A 67 -31.43 70.56 -29.92
C ALA A 67 -30.32 71.62 -30.03
N ASN A 68 -29.63 71.69 -31.17
CA ASN A 68 -28.49 72.59 -31.39
C ASN A 68 -28.87 74.08 -31.53
N SER A 69 -30.16 74.43 -31.50
CA SER A 69 -30.66 75.81 -31.51
C SER A 69 -30.07 76.68 -32.64
N SER A 70 -29.69 76.10 -33.79
CA SER A 70 -29.14 76.89 -34.89
C SER A 70 -30.29 77.47 -35.70
N ASN A 71 -30.49 78.79 -35.55
CA ASN A 71 -31.46 79.58 -36.32
C ASN A 71 -31.02 79.76 -37.80
N ILE A 72 -30.54 78.70 -38.45
CA ILE A 72 -30.11 78.71 -39.85
C ILE A 72 -31.12 77.87 -40.65
N VAL A 73 -32.38 78.30 -40.61
CA VAL A 73 -33.38 77.85 -41.58
C VAL A 73 -33.67 79.06 -42.47
N PRO A 74 -33.51 78.95 -43.81
CA PRO A 74 -33.87 80.04 -44.71
C PRO A 74 -35.34 80.40 -44.51
N ALA A 75 -35.63 81.69 -44.31
CA ALA A 75 -36.97 82.20 -44.02
C ALA A 75 -38.02 81.94 -45.14
N ASP A 76 -37.59 81.42 -46.29
CA ASP A 76 -38.42 81.26 -47.51
C ASP A 76 -39.00 79.86 -47.75
N ARG A 77 -38.84 78.89 -46.82
CA ARG A 77 -39.44 77.56 -46.99
C ARG A 77 -40.93 77.58 -46.61
N SER A 78 -41.82 77.46 -47.60
CA SER A 78 -43.28 77.40 -47.40
C SER A 78 -43.71 76.09 -46.74
N LEU A 79 -44.45 76.17 -45.63
CA LEU A 79 -45.04 75.02 -44.94
C LEU A 79 -46.36 74.59 -45.58
N ASP A 80 -46.59 73.28 -45.70
CA ASP A 80 -47.92 72.75 -46.02
C ASP A 80 -48.83 72.86 -44.80
N THR A 81 -49.90 73.64 -44.94
CA THR A 81 -50.87 73.93 -43.88
C THR A 81 -52.24 73.30 -44.12
N SER A 82 -52.38 72.53 -45.22
CA SER A 82 -53.65 71.94 -45.66
C SER A 82 -54.37 71.15 -44.56
N ALA A 83 -53.62 70.44 -43.72
CA ALA A 83 -54.15 69.62 -42.62
C ALA A 83 -54.88 70.41 -41.52
N VAL A 84 -54.64 71.73 -41.41
CA VAL A 84 -55.19 72.58 -40.35
C VAL A 84 -55.93 73.80 -40.89
N GLN A 85 -55.89 74.02 -42.21
CA GLN A 85 -56.45 75.19 -42.89
C GLN A 85 -57.97 75.32 -42.71
N ASP A 86 -58.69 74.19 -42.67
CA ASP A 86 -60.16 74.15 -42.55
C ASP A 86 -60.66 74.25 -41.09
N LEU A 87 -59.75 74.36 -40.11
CA LEU A 87 -60.12 74.45 -38.70
C LEU A 87 -60.30 75.92 -38.28
N SER A 88 -61.36 76.19 -37.51
CA SER A 88 -61.44 77.47 -36.81
C SER A 88 -60.51 77.47 -35.59
N GLU A 89 -59.98 78.63 -35.21
CA GLU A 89 -59.08 78.75 -34.07
C GLU A 89 -59.68 78.22 -32.75
N SER A 90 -60.99 78.41 -32.55
CA SER A 90 -61.70 77.89 -31.38
C SER A 90 -61.68 76.35 -31.32
N VAL A 91 -61.82 75.69 -32.47
CA VAL A 91 -61.76 74.23 -32.61
C VAL A 91 -60.32 73.75 -32.45
N ALA A 92 -59.35 74.46 -33.03
CA ALA A 92 -57.94 74.16 -32.88
C ALA A 92 -57.53 74.20 -31.40
N ARG A 93 -57.87 75.27 -30.67
CA ARG A 93 -57.62 75.39 -29.22
C ARG A 93 -58.28 74.27 -28.41
N LYS A 94 -59.51 73.87 -28.77
CA LYS A 94 -60.21 72.75 -28.11
C LYS A 94 -59.51 71.41 -28.36
N ARG A 95 -58.96 71.18 -29.55
CA ARG A 95 -58.18 69.98 -29.87
C ARG A 95 -56.82 69.99 -29.16
N VAL A 96 -56.11 71.12 -29.13
CA VAL A 96 -54.85 71.26 -28.39
C VAL A 96 -55.02 70.95 -26.90
N ARG A 97 -56.10 71.45 -26.27
CA ARG A 97 -56.40 71.15 -24.85
C ARG A 97 -56.69 69.67 -24.55
N LYS A 98 -56.97 68.86 -25.57
CA LYS A 98 -57.16 67.40 -25.45
C LYS A 98 -55.87 66.62 -25.70
N LEU A 99 -54.79 67.28 -26.14
CA LEU A 99 -53.50 66.62 -26.33
C LEU A 99 -52.90 66.31 -24.97
N ASN A 100 -52.94 65.04 -24.60
CA ASN A 100 -52.26 64.53 -23.41
C ASN A 100 -50.84 64.12 -23.82
N LEU A 101 -49.94 65.10 -23.87
CA LEU A 101 -48.53 64.85 -24.21
C LEU A 101 -47.87 64.03 -23.10
N ARG A 102 -47.22 62.92 -23.47
CA ARG A 102 -46.41 62.12 -22.56
C ARG A 102 -45.31 62.99 -21.92
N PRO A 103 -45.01 62.82 -20.62
CA PRO A 103 -43.84 63.46 -20.01
C PRO A 103 -42.55 62.91 -20.64
N LEU A 104 -41.49 63.72 -20.69
CA LEU A 104 -40.17 63.25 -21.15
C LEU A 104 -39.57 62.25 -20.17
N GLN A 105 -39.71 62.53 -18.88
CA GLN A 105 -39.36 61.58 -17.83
C GLN A 105 -40.35 60.42 -17.81
N ARG A 106 -39.83 59.20 -17.78
CA ARG A 106 -40.61 57.98 -17.59
C ARG A 106 -40.99 57.77 -16.11
N PRO A 107 -42.10 57.07 -15.82
CA PRO A 107 -42.31 56.50 -14.49
C PRO A 107 -41.13 55.61 -14.07
N ASP A 108 -40.73 55.68 -12.79
CA ASP A 108 -39.65 54.88 -12.18
C ASP A 108 -38.25 55.05 -12.83
N GLU A 109 -38.02 56.20 -13.48
CA GLU A 109 -36.74 56.56 -14.09
C GLU A 109 -35.65 56.83 -13.05
N GLU A 110 -34.39 56.57 -13.42
CA GLU A 110 -33.22 56.81 -12.56
C GLU A 110 -33.10 58.29 -12.18
N GLU A 111 -32.61 58.60 -10.96
CA GLU A 111 -32.47 59.99 -10.50
C GLU A 111 -31.53 60.79 -11.41
N ASP A 112 -30.46 60.15 -11.88
CA ASP A 112 -29.47 60.74 -12.76
C ASP A 112 -30.11 61.12 -14.11
N VAL A 113 -30.92 60.23 -14.69
CA VAL A 113 -31.66 60.46 -15.93
C VAL A 113 -32.77 61.50 -15.73
N ALA A 114 -33.50 61.44 -14.61
CA ALA A 114 -34.55 62.39 -14.27
C ALA A 114 -34.03 63.83 -14.10
N SER A 115 -32.78 63.98 -13.67
CA SER A 115 -32.09 65.28 -13.55
C SER A 115 -31.37 65.71 -14.83
N ALA A 116 -31.30 64.86 -15.85
CA ALA A 116 -30.61 65.13 -17.10
C ALA A 116 -31.35 66.15 -17.99
N ASP A 117 -30.69 66.59 -19.05
CA ASP A 117 -31.28 67.51 -20.02
C ASP A 117 -32.44 66.87 -20.81
N PRO A 118 -33.38 67.68 -21.35
CA PRO A 118 -34.57 67.17 -22.04
C PRO A 118 -34.28 66.22 -23.20
N LEU A 119 -33.14 66.39 -23.89
CA LEU A 119 -32.75 65.50 -24.99
C LEU A 119 -32.35 64.12 -24.46
N THR A 120 -31.55 64.05 -23.39
CA THR A 120 -31.19 62.77 -22.74
C THR A 120 -32.43 62.02 -22.26
N GLN A 121 -33.35 62.70 -21.57
CA GLN A 121 -34.62 62.10 -21.11
C GLN A 121 -35.45 61.56 -22.27
N PHE A 122 -35.56 62.34 -23.35
CA PHE A 122 -36.29 61.94 -24.54
C PHE A 122 -35.67 60.68 -25.18
N ILE A 123 -34.34 60.64 -25.36
CA ILE A 123 -33.67 59.52 -26.04
C ILE A 123 -33.89 58.22 -25.27
N ILE A 124 -33.67 58.23 -23.96
CA ILE A 124 -33.84 57.04 -23.12
C ILE A 124 -35.32 56.61 -23.08
N HIS A 125 -36.25 57.53 -22.86
CA HIS A 125 -37.68 57.17 -22.86
C HIS A 125 -38.14 56.63 -24.22
N ARG A 126 -37.70 57.26 -25.33
CA ARG A 126 -38.03 56.80 -26.68
C ARG A 126 -37.43 55.43 -26.97
N ALA A 127 -36.21 55.16 -26.51
CA ALA A 127 -35.57 53.84 -26.64
C ALA A 127 -36.41 52.73 -26.01
N HIS A 128 -36.92 52.94 -24.79
CA HIS A 128 -37.78 51.96 -24.14
C HIS A 128 -39.14 51.78 -24.82
N LEU A 129 -39.72 52.85 -25.39
CA LEU A 129 -40.96 52.72 -26.17
C LEU A 129 -40.74 51.88 -27.43
N ILE A 130 -39.65 52.13 -28.16
CA ILE A 130 -39.29 51.33 -29.34
C ILE A 130 -39.12 49.86 -28.94
N ASP A 131 -38.39 49.56 -27.87
CA ASP A 131 -38.20 48.18 -27.42
C ASP A 131 -39.52 47.52 -27.00
N SER A 132 -40.36 48.20 -26.21
CA SER A 132 -41.63 47.64 -25.72
C SER A 132 -42.67 47.39 -26.82
N GLU A 133 -42.70 48.21 -27.87
CA GLU A 133 -43.71 48.13 -28.93
C GLU A 133 -43.24 47.31 -30.14
N THR A 134 -41.93 47.29 -30.42
CA THR A 134 -41.38 46.64 -31.62
C THR A 134 -40.49 45.44 -31.32
N ALA A 135 -39.90 45.36 -30.12
CA ALA A 135 -38.83 44.42 -29.77
C ALA A 135 -37.61 44.44 -30.72
N LEU A 136 -37.42 45.54 -31.47
CA LEU A 136 -36.31 45.72 -32.41
C LEU A 136 -35.22 46.61 -31.78
N GLN A 137 -34.32 46.01 -30.99
CA GLN A 137 -33.21 46.75 -30.38
C GLN A 137 -32.23 47.41 -31.37
N PRO A 138 -32.03 46.94 -32.63
CA PRO A 138 -31.21 47.65 -33.61
C PRO A 138 -31.73 49.07 -33.92
N LEU A 139 -33.05 49.29 -33.91
CA LEU A 139 -33.61 50.64 -34.03
C LEU A 139 -33.22 51.50 -32.83
N VAL A 140 -33.20 50.92 -31.62
CA VAL A 140 -32.74 51.63 -30.42
C VAL A 140 -31.28 52.08 -30.57
N LEU A 141 -30.42 51.26 -31.17
CA LEU A 141 -29.04 51.64 -31.47
C LEU A 141 -28.97 52.82 -32.45
N GLU A 142 -29.73 52.79 -33.55
CA GLU A 142 -29.79 53.90 -34.51
C GLU A 142 -30.26 55.22 -33.88
N LEU A 143 -31.16 55.14 -32.89
CA LEU A 143 -31.62 56.31 -32.14
C LEU A 143 -30.52 56.89 -31.26
N VAL A 144 -29.75 56.04 -30.58
CA VAL A 144 -28.82 56.43 -29.51
C VAL A 144 -27.44 56.82 -30.05
N LEU A 145 -26.98 56.13 -31.10
CA LEU A 145 -25.63 56.28 -31.66
C LEU A 145 -25.30 57.71 -32.13
N PRO A 146 -26.22 58.55 -32.67
CA PRO A 146 -25.90 59.94 -32.98
C PRO A 146 -25.65 60.84 -31.75
N PHE A 147 -26.02 60.38 -30.55
CA PHE A 147 -26.04 61.20 -29.33
C PHE A 147 -25.21 60.62 -28.18
N TYR A 148 -24.50 59.50 -28.34
CA TYR A 148 -23.74 58.89 -27.24
C TYR A 148 -22.63 59.80 -26.68
N GLU A 149 -22.10 60.73 -27.48
CA GLU A 149 -21.12 61.73 -27.02
C GLU A 149 -21.75 62.96 -26.37
N HIS A 150 -23.06 63.16 -26.50
CA HIS A 150 -23.78 64.31 -25.96
C HIS A 150 -23.80 64.30 -24.43
N SER A 151 -23.98 63.13 -23.82
CA SER A 151 -24.11 62.97 -22.38
C SER A 151 -23.46 61.68 -21.88
N PRO A 152 -22.68 61.72 -20.78
CA PRO A 152 -22.10 60.51 -20.19
C PRO A 152 -23.18 59.53 -19.74
N ILE A 153 -24.38 60.00 -19.40
CA ILE A 153 -25.52 59.15 -19.02
C ILE A 153 -25.93 58.26 -20.20
N ILE A 154 -26.05 58.83 -21.40
CA ILE A 154 -26.40 58.09 -22.62
C ILE A 154 -25.30 57.08 -22.95
N ARG A 155 -24.03 57.48 -22.84
CA ARG A 155 -22.88 56.61 -23.07
C ARG A 155 -22.87 55.41 -22.13
N THR A 156 -22.96 55.65 -20.82
CA THR A 156 -22.99 54.58 -19.81
C THR A 156 -24.20 53.68 -20.00
N TRP A 157 -25.37 54.24 -20.34
CA TRP A 157 -26.58 53.47 -20.61
C TRP A 157 -26.45 52.59 -21.85
N LEU A 158 -25.89 53.12 -22.96
CA LEU A 158 -25.57 52.40 -24.19
C LEU A 158 -24.66 51.20 -23.89
N ILE A 159 -23.56 51.43 -23.17
CA ILE A 159 -22.58 50.40 -22.82
C ILE A 159 -23.18 49.36 -21.86
N SER A 160 -23.92 49.78 -20.84
CA SER A 160 -24.30 48.89 -19.73
C SER A 160 -25.67 48.24 -19.82
N SER A 161 -26.47 48.64 -20.82
CA SER A 161 -27.82 48.08 -21.05
C SER A 161 -27.97 47.63 -22.49
N LEU A 162 -27.80 48.53 -23.45
CA LEU A 162 -28.10 48.22 -24.84
C LEU A 162 -27.06 47.29 -25.48
N LEU A 163 -25.77 47.52 -25.25
CA LEU A 163 -24.69 46.72 -25.84
C LEU A 163 -24.74 45.24 -25.42
N PRO A 164 -24.83 44.87 -24.11
CA PRO A 164 -25.04 43.49 -23.70
C PRO A 164 -26.26 42.87 -24.36
N LEU A 165 -27.35 43.63 -24.49
CA LEU A 165 -28.60 43.14 -25.05
C LEU A 165 -28.49 42.85 -26.56
N LEU A 166 -27.87 43.76 -27.30
CA LEU A 166 -27.62 43.60 -28.74
C LEU A 166 -26.74 42.37 -28.99
N ARG A 167 -25.66 42.23 -28.22
CA ARG A 167 -24.78 41.07 -28.30
C ARG A 167 -25.50 39.78 -27.98
N LEU A 168 -26.28 39.78 -26.90
CA LEU A 168 -27.04 38.61 -26.49
C LEU A 168 -28.05 38.17 -27.55
N ASN A 169 -28.93 39.10 -27.97
CA ASN A 169 -30.09 38.77 -28.80
C ASN A 169 -29.74 38.66 -30.31
N TYR A 170 -28.68 39.32 -30.80
CA TYR A 170 -28.38 39.38 -32.25
C TYR A 170 -27.00 38.89 -32.65
N GLU A 171 -26.00 38.90 -31.76
CA GLU A 171 -24.63 38.47 -32.12
C GLU A 171 -24.32 37.06 -31.65
N TYR A 172 -24.44 36.78 -30.35
CA TYR A 172 -23.99 35.53 -29.73
C TYR A 172 -25.07 34.45 -29.81
N TYR A 173 -26.34 34.81 -29.63
CA TYR A 173 -27.43 33.85 -29.54
C TYR A 173 -28.65 34.24 -30.40
N ALA A 174 -28.41 34.68 -31.63
CA ALA A 174 -29.43 35.12 -32.58
C ALA A 174 -30.52 34.08 -32.91
N HIS A 175 -30.24 32.80 -32.68
CA HIS A 175 -31.16 31.69 -32.96
C HIS A 175 -32.09 31.35 -31.78
N ARG A 176 -32.03 32.09 -30.67
CA ARG A 176 -32.93 31.86 -29.53
C ARG A 176 -34.31 32.44 -29.81
N ASP A 177 -35.35 31.68 -29.49
CA ASP A 177 -36.75 32.08 -29.66
C ASP A 177 -37.18 33.17 -28.66
N GLU A 178 -36.50 33.27 -27.52
CA GLU A 178 -36.78 34.25 -26.46
C GLU A 178 -35.70 35.33 -26.41
N THR A 179 -36.09 36.57 -26.69
CA THR A 179 -35.25 37.76 -26.52
C THR A 179 -35.44 38.36 -25.13
N ILE A 180 -34.36 38.85 -24.53
CA ILE A 180 -34.46 39.64 -23.30
C ILE A 180 -34.80 41.07 -23.71
N SER A 181 -35.78 41.69 -23.05
CA SER A 181 -36.10 43.11 -23.25
C SER A 181 -35.20 44.00 -22.41
N LEU A 182 -35.11 45.27 -22.80
CA LEU A 182 -34.34 46.29 -22.10
C LEU A 182 -34.84 46.51 -20.67
N GLU A 183 -36.16 46.43 -20.46
CA GLU A 183 -36.77 46.55 -19.12
C GLU A 183 -36.41 45.36 -18.22
N ILE A 184 -36.47 44.13 -18.74
CA ILE A 184 -36.11 42.93 -17.99
C ILE A 184 -34.64 42.99 -17.58
N LEU A 185 -33.76 43.35 -18.53
CA LEU A 185 -32.33 43.50 -18.28
C LEU A 185 -32.06 44.50 -17.15
N GLU A 186 -32.60 45.71 -17.22
CA GLU A 186 -32.38 46.73 -16.19
C GLU A 186 -33.01 46.43 -14.82
N SER A 187 -33.89 45.43 -14.74
CA SER A 187 -34.56 45.04 -13.49
C SER A 187 -33.76 44.04 -12.64
N MET A 188 -32.66 43.49 -13.17
CA MET A 188 -31.86 42.49 -12.45
C MET A 188 -30.86 43.14 -11.51
N ASP A 189 -30.70 42.55 -10.32
CA ASP A 189 -29.54 42.75 -9.45
C ASP A 189 -28.30 42.00 -9.98
N ASP A 190 -27.12 42.31 -9.45
CA ASP A 190 -25.85 41.76 -9.91
C ASP A 190 -25.81 40.22 -9.85
N GLN A 191 -26.34 39.60 -8.79
CA GLN A 191 -26.31 38.15 -8.65
C GLN A 191 -27.21 37.48 -9.69
N THR A 192 -28.43 38.01 -9.88
CA THR A 192 -29.36 37.51 -10.89
C THR A 192 -28.79 37.68 -12.30
N ALA A 193 -28.21 38.86 -12.60
CA ALA A 193 -27.62 39.14 -13.90
C ALA A 193 -26.44 38.21 -14.22
N VAL A 194 -25.52 38.01 -13.26
CA VAL A 194 -24.38 37.09 -13.41
C VAL A 194 -24.88 35.68 -13.67
N ASN A 195 -25.84 35.19 -12.88
CA ASN A 195 -26.41 33.85 -13.05
C ASN A 195 -27.05 33.67 -14.42
N ILE A 196 -27.90 34.61 -14.86
CA ILE A 196 -28.59 34.50 -16.14
C ILE A 196 -27.58 34.61 -17.29
N LEU A 197 -26.81 35.70 -17.37
CA LEU A 197 -25.96 35.99 -18.51
C LEU A 197 -24.81 34.99 -18.70
N LEU A 198 -24.26 34.42 -17.61
CA LEU A 198 -23.21 33.40 -17.72
C LEU A 198 -23.76 31.98 -17.90
N SER A 199 -25.03 31.72 -17.56
CA SER A 199 -25.64 30.39 -17.78
C SER A 199 -26.02 30.12 -19.24
N LEU A 200 -26.03 31.16 -20.07
CA LEU A 200 -26.41 31.06 -21.48
C LEU A 200 -25.29 30.41 -22.29
N MET A 201 -25.63 29.35 -23.01
CA MET A 201 -24.72 28.58 -23.83
C MET A 201 -25.35 28.32 -25.19
N SER A 202 -24.55 28.23 -26.24
CA SER A 202 -25.03 27.89 -27.58
C SER A 202 -25.44 26.42 -27.64
N SER A 203 -26.35 26.06 -28.56
CA SER A 203 -26.76 24.66 -28.77
C SER A 203 -25.62 23.74 -29.20
N GLU A 204 -24.55 24.31 -29.75
CA GLU A 204 -23.35 23.59 -30.18
C GLU A 204 -22.28 23.47 -29.07
N GLY A 205 -22.45 24.16 -27.94
CA GLY A 205 -21.57 24.06 -26.77
C GLY A 205 -20.14 24.50 -27.07
N SER A 206 -19.95 25.68 -27.64
CA SER A 206 -18.61 26.22 -27.92
C SER A 206 -17.85 26.53 -26.63
N SER A 207 -16.56 26.15 -26.58
CA SER A 207 -15.68 26.46 -25.46
C SER A 207 -15.48 27.96 -25.23
N MET A 208 -15.80 28.80 -26.22
CA MET A 208 -15.66 30.25 -26.17
C MET A 208 -16.89 30.97 -25.61
N ASP A 209 -18.03 30.29 -25.45
CA ASP A 209 -19.28 30.94 -25.05
C ASP A 209 -19.14 31.66 -23.70
N LEU A 210 -18.53 30.99 -22.72
CA LEU A 210 -18.28 31.57 -21.40
C LEU A 210 -17.32 32.78 -21.49
N VAL A 211 -16.27 32.70 -22.31
CA VAL A 211 -15.32 33.81 -22.53
C VAL A 211 -16.02 35.01 -23.17
N ASN A 212 -16.82 34.77 -24.19
CA ASN A 212 -17.59 35.81 -24.88
C ASN A 212 -18.61 36.46 -23.93
N ASN A 213 -19.28 35.68 -23.09
CA ASN A 213 -20.23 36.21 -22.12
C ASN A 213 -19.54 37.04 -21.04
N LEU A 214 -18.39 36.61 -20.53
CA LEU A 214 -17.59 37.38 -19.57
C LEU A 214 -17.11 38.72 -20.16
N ARG A 215 -16.51 38.68 -21.36
CA ARG A 215 -15.93 39.84 -22.03
C ARG A 215 -17.00 40.80 -22.56
N GLY A 216 -18.04 40.27 -23.20
CA GLY A 216 -18.97 41.02 -24.04
C GLY A 216 -20.34 41.28 -23.42
N LEU A 217 -20.75 40.54 -22.39
CA LEU A 217 -22.04 40.74 -21.70
C LEU A 217 -21.85 41.23 -20.26
N ILE A 218 -21.12 40.48 -19.43
CA ILE A 218 -20.91 40.79 -18.01
C ILE A 218 -20.05 42.04 -17.83
N GLY A 219 -18.93 42.14 -18.57
CA GLY A 219 -18.07 43.30 -18.46
C GLY A 219 -18.79 44.63 -18.75
N PRO A 220 -19.49 44.78 -19.89
CA PRO A 220 -20.24 46.01 -20.17
C PRO A 220 -21.41 46.20 -19.21
N TRP A 221 -22.07 45.12 -18.77
CA TRP A 221 -23.06 45.22 -17.70
C TRP A 221 -22.44 45.88 -16.45
N LEU A 222 -21.38 45.31 -15.89
CA LEU A 222 -20.78 45.77 -14.65
C LEU A 222 -20.20 47.19 -14.75
N TYR A 223 -19.88 47.67 -15.96
CA TYR A 223 -19.52 49.08 -16.21
C TYR A 223 -20.59 50.07 -15.69
N GLY A 224 -21.88 49.69 -15.74
CA GLY A 224 -22.98 50.50 -15.21
C GLY A 224 -23.26 50.29 -13.72
N GLY A 225 -22.38 49.63 -12.96
CA GLY A 225 -22.57 49.33 -11.53
C GLY A 225 -22.80 50.56 -10.64
N SER A 226 -22.36 51.74 -11.09
CA SER A 226 -22.53 53.02 -10.40
C SER A 226 -23.91 53.67 -10.60
N ARG A 227 -24.74 53.15 -11.51
CA ARG A 227 -26.10 53.67 -11.75
C ARG A 227 -26.99 53.54 -10.54
N SER A 228 -27.75 54.59 -10.23
CA SER A 228 -28.59 54.68 -9.03
C SER A 228 -29.64 53.56 -8.94
N LYS A 229 -30.27 53.17 -10.05
CA LYS A 229 -31.24 52.04 -10.07
C LYS A 229 -30.58 50.71 -9.73
N ARG A 230 -29.45 50.39 -10.37
CA ARG A 230 -28.71 49.14 -10.12
C ARG A 230 -28.21 49.07 -8.68
N ARG A 231 -27.68 50.16 -8.15
CA ARG A 231 -27.27 50.27 -6.75
C ARG A 231 -28.44 49.98 -5.79
N ARG A 232 -29.64 50.52 -6.04
CA ARG A 232 -30.83 50.26 -5.21
C ARG A 232 -31.28 48.80 -5.27
N LEU A 233 -31.26 48.19 -6.45
CA LEU A 233 -31.58 46.77 -6.61
C LEU A 233 -30.61 45.89 -5.83
N ASN A 234 -29.31 46.17 -5.93
CA ASN A 234 -28.28 45.45 -5.20
C ASN A 234 -28.37 45.65 -3.68
N GLU A 235 -28.66 46.88 -3.22
CA GLU A 235 -28.90 47.17 -1.80
C GLU A 235 -30.14 46.43 -1.26
N ALA A 236 -31.22 46.35 -2.05
CA ALA A 236 -32.43 45.61 -1.69
C ALA A 236 -32.20 44.09 -1.67
N ALA A 237 -31.46 43.56 -2.64
CA ALA A 237 -31.07 42.15 -2.68
C ALA A 237 -30.18 41.78 -1.47
N ALA A 238 -29.22 42.64 -1.12
CA ALA A 238 -28.33 42.46 0.03
C ALA A 238 -29.07 42.47 1.39
N GLN A 239 -30.19 43.19 1.51
CA GLN A 239 -31.03 43.16 2.72
C GLN A 239 -31.81 41.85 2.87
N ASN A 240 -32.09 41.19 1.75
CA ASN A 240 -32.83 39.93 1.71
C ASN A 240 -31.92 38.69 1.71
N SER A 241 -30.61 38.86 1.48
CA SER A 241 -29.62 37.78 1.48
C SER A 241 -28.99 37.59 2.86
N VAL A 242 -28.79 36.33 3.25
CA VAL A 242 -28.03 35.98 4.47
C VAL A 242 -26.55 35.92 4.08
N SER A 243 -25.79 36.97 4.37
CA SER A 243 -24.34 37.00 4.13
C SER A 243 -23.64 35.92 4.97
N PHE A 244 -23.09 34.89 4.34
CA PHE A 244 -22.30 33.83 5.01
C PHE A 244 -20.86 34.26 5.32
N ILE A 245 -20.46 35.47 4.92
CA ILE A 245 -19.11 36.01 5.12
C ILE A 245 -19.16 37.01 6.28
N GLU A 246 -18.92 36.53 7.50
CA GLU A 246 -18.59 37.41 8.63
C GLU A 246 -17.24 38.11 8.35
N GLY A 247 -17.25 39.43 8.17
CA GLY A 247 -16.05 40.25 8.21
C GLY A 247 -15.81 41.24 7.06
N THR A 248 -16.65 41.29 6.02
CA THR A 248 -16.55 42.36 5.02
C THR A 248 -17.02 43.68 5.62
N SER A 249 -16.12 44.66 5.70
CA SER A 249 -16.47 46.03 6.06
C SER A 249 -17.54 46.55 5.10
N LYS A 250 -18.56 47.23 5.62
CA LYS A 250 -19.74 47.75 4.90
C LYS A 250 -19.44 48.84 3.85
N THR A 251 -18.20 48.92 3.36
CA THR A 251 -17.68 50.02 2.53
C THR A 251 -16.97 49.49 1.28
N GLN A 252 -17.39 48.35 0.73
CA GLN A 252 -16.92 47.94 -0.60
C GLN A 252 -17.64 48.78 -1.68
N SER A 253 -16.89 49.22 -2.69
CA SER A 253 -17.44 49.89 -3.88
C SER A 253 -18.43 48.97 -4.59
N ALA A 254 -19.58 49.47 -5.05
CA ALA A 254 -20.60 48.66 -5.74
C ALA A 254 -20.01 47.88 -6.94
N GLU A 255 -19.04 48.45 -7.64
CA GLU A 255 -18.31 47.80 -8.75
C GLU A 255 -17.50 46.57 -8.30
N LEU A 256 -16.91 46.59 -7.10
CA LEU A 256 -16.15 45.45 -6.57
C LEU A 256 -17.09 44.29 -6.20
N ALA A 257 -18.26 44.61 -5.64
CA ALA A 257 -19.27 43.62 -5.25
C ALA A 257 -19.82 42.85 -6.46
N GLY A 258 -20.04 43.50 -7.60
CA GLY A 258 -20.51 42.82 -8.81
C GLY A 258 -19.51 41.77 -9.34
N TRP A 259 -18.22 42.09 -9.34
CA TRP A 259 -17.16 41.14 -9.73
C TRP A 259 -16.94 40.01 -8.71
N GLU A 260 -17.26 40.22 -7.43
CA GLU A 260 -17.25 39.14 -6.44
C GLU A 260 -18.27 38.04 -6.78
N HIS A 261 -19.48 38.41 -7.22
CA HIS A 261 -20.48 37.43 -7.70
C HIS A 261 -19.98 36.64 -8.93
N VAL A 262 -19.22 37.27 -9.83
CA VAL A 262 -18.61 36.57 -10.98
C VAL A 262 -17.58 35.55 -10.50
N ASN A 263 -16.72 35.92 -9.55
CA ASN A 263 -15.70 35.02 -8.99
C ASN A 263 -16.35 33.84 -8.25
N GLU A 264 -17.42 34.08 -7.49
CA GLU A 264 -18.22 33.03 -6.85
C GLU A 264 -18.88 32.12 -7.87
N TRP A 265 -19.45 32.70 -8.94
CA TRP A 265 -20.06 31.94 -10.02
C TRP A 265 -19.04 31.03 -10.71
N LEU A 266 -17.88 31.54 -11.10
CA LEU A 266 -16.81 30.75 -11.73
C LEU A 266 -16.36 29.59 -10.85
N LEU A 267 -16.19 29.84 -9.55
CA LEU A 267 -15.83 28.81 -8.58
C LEU A 267 -16.93 27.75 -8.41
N SER A 268 -18.21 28.16 -8.39
CA SER A 268 -19.33 27.22 -8.30
C SER A 268 -19.48 26.39 -9.58
N ARG A 269 -19.30 27.03 -10.75
CA ARG A 269 -19.40 26.40 -12.06
C ARG A 269 -18.27 25.40 -12.29
N SER A 270 -17.07 25.64 -11.75
CA SER A 270 -15.93 24.72 -11.91
C SER A 270 -16.13 23.35 -11.26
N LEU A 271 -17.13 23.21 -10.38
CA LEU A 271 -17.53 21.93 -9.78
C LEU A 271 -18.43 21.10 -10.70
N VAL A 272 -19.07 21.73 -11.69
CA VAL A 272 -20.00 21.10 -12.62
C VAL A 272 -19.37 20.97 -14.01
N ASP A 273 -18.70 22.02 -14.47
CA ASP A 273 -18.15 22.17 -15.82
C ASP A 273 -16.74 22.77 -15.74
N HIS A 274 -15.79 21.92 -15.36
CA HIS A 274 -14.41 22.32 -15.10
C HIS A 274 -13.71 22.82 -16.37
N ASP A 275 -13.91 22.14 -17.51
CA ASP A 275 -13.20 22.44 -18.76
C ASP A 275 -13.57 23.82 -19.31
N SER A 276 -14.86 24.21 -19.25
CA SER A 276 -15.30 25.54 -19.65
C SER A 276 -14.68 26.62 -18.78
N VAL A 277 -14.64 26.43 -17.46
CA VAL A 277 -14.06 27.40 -16.52
C VAL A 277 -12.54 27.51 -16.67
N VAL A 278 -11.83 26.38 -16.83
CA VAL A 278 -10.40 26.40 -17.17
C VAL A 278 -10.16 27.13 -18.49
N GLY A 279 -11.00 26.87 -19.50
CA GLY A 279 -11.00 27.61 -20.76
C GLY A 279 -11.10 29.11 -20.55
N ALA A 280 -12.05 29.55 -19.74
CA ALA A 280 -12.23 30.96 -19.37
C ALA A 280 -10.96 31.55 -18.74
N PHE A 281 -10.39 30.92 -17.71
CA PHE A 281 -9.15 31.42 -17.10
C PHE A 281 -7.97 31.47 -18.07
N THR A 282 -7.88 30.54 -19.01
CA THR A 282 -6.79 30.53 -19.99
C THR A 282 -6.91 31.62 -21.06
N GLN A 283 -8.13 31.94 -21.49
CA GLN A 283 -8.42 32.75 -22.68
C GLN A 283 -8.93 34.17 -22.37
N TRP A 284 -9.26 34.47 -21.12
CA TRP A 284 -9.75 35.78 -20.67
C TRP A 284 -8.81 36.41 -19.63
N ASP A 285 -8.37 37.65 -19.84
CA ASP A 285 -7.45 38.35 -18.93
C ASP A 285 -8.14 38.95 -17.68
N GLY A 286 -9.42 38.65 -17.48
CA GLY A 286 -10.19 39.07 -16.31
C GLY A 286 -10.84 40.45 -16.48
N PRO A 287 -11.15 41.16 -15.37
CA PRO A 287 -11.91 42.41 -15.39
C PRO A 287 -11.30 43.56 -16.22
N SER A 288 -10.01 43.47 -16.60
CA SER A 288 -9.35 44.43 -17.49
C SER A 288 -9.57 44.15 -18.97
N ASP A 289 -10.00 42.95 -19.33
CA ASP A 289 -10.27 42.49 -20.70
C ASP A 289 -11.77 42.40 -20.92
N VAL A 290 -12.36 43.59 -20.98
CA VAL A 290 -13.79 43.79 -21.23
C VAL A 290 -13.94 44.51 -22.56
N ASP A 291 -14.87 44.05 -23.38
CA ASP A 291 -15.17 44.66 -24.66
C ASP A 291 -16.35 45.62 -24.48
N LEU A 292 -16.10 46.92 -24.40
CA LEU A 292 -17.13 47.97 -24.26
C LEU A 292 -17.64 48.49 -25.62
N GLY A 293 -17.31 47.82 -26.73
CA GLY A 293 -17.77 48.16 -28.07
C GLY A 293 -17.13 49.42 -28.67
N GLY A 294 -16.09 49.97 -28.04
CA GLY A 294 -15.43 51.21 -28.46
C GLY A 294 -16.22 52.48 -28.16
N TYR A 295 -17.27 52.38 -27.35
CA TYR A 295 -18.10 53.51 -26.92
C TYR A 295 -17.60 54.17 -25.63
N GLU A 296 -16.58 53.59 -24.99
CA GLU A 296 -16.00 54.15 -23.77
C GLU A 296 -15.36 55.53 -24.01
N GLU A 297 -15.31 56.33 -22.95
CA GLU A 297 -14.70 57.65 -23.04
C GLU A 297 -13.17 57.54 -23.08
N PRO A 298 -12.50 58.20 -24.05
CA PRO A 298 -11.05 58.21 -24.09
C PRO A 298 -10.48 58.92 -22.86
N GLY A 299 -9.91 58.15 -21.94
CA GLY A 299 -9.25 58.64 -20.71
C GLY A 299 -9.98 58.32 -19.40
N THR A 300 -11.22 57.82 -19.44
CA THR A 300 -11.97 57.38 -18.24
C THR A 300 -11.55 55.97 -17.86
N GLN A 301 -10.28 55.80 -17.50
CA GLN A 301 -9.74 54.54 -17.02
C GLN A 301 -10.02 54.39 -15.52
N MET A 302 -10.45 53.20 -15.13
CA MET A 302 -10.51 52.80 -13.72
C MET A 302 -9.17 53.09 -13.05
N SER A 303 -9.20 53.54 -11.78
CA SER A 303 -7.96 53.83 -11.05
C SER A 303 -7.06 52.59 -11.05
N LYS A 304 -5.75 52.79 -11.23
CA LYS A 304 -4.78 51.70 -11.30
C LYS A 304 -4.83 50.78 -10.07
N GLU A 305 -5.13 51.35 -8.90
CA GLU A 305 -5.28 50.61 -7.64
C GLU A 305 -6.50 49.67 -7.67
N LYS A 306 -7.66 50.14 -8.13
CA LYS A 306 -8.88 49.31 -8.26
C LYS A 306 -8.71 48.22 -9.31
N ALA A 307 -8.11 48.55 -10.45
CA ALA A 307 -7.82 47.58 -11.50
C ALA A 307 -6.94 46.44 -10.97
N LYS A 308 -5.88 46.78 -10.21
CA LYS A 308 -5.00 45.81 -9.58
C LYS A 308 -5.73 44.95 -8.54
N GLU A 309 -6.61 45.55 -7.73
CA GLU A 309 -7.41 44.81 -6.75
C GLU A 309 -8.34 43.80 -7.45
N LEU A 310 -9.08 44.21 -8.47
CA LEU A 310 -9.94 43.33 -9.26
C LEU A 310 -9.17 42.20 -9.93
N GLN A 311 -8.02 42.50 -10.50
CA GLN A 311 -7.15 41.49 -11.12
C GLN A 311 -6.63 40.49 -10.08
N THR A 312 -6.30 40.96 -8.87
CA THR A 312 -5.88 40.10 -7.75
C THR A 312 -7.03 39.20 -7.28
N ARG A 313 -8.26 39.72 -7.19
CA ARG A 313 -9.45 38.92 -6.84
C ARG A 313 -9.81 37.89 -7.91
N TYR A 314 -9.69 38.26 -9.18
CA TYR A 314 -9.85 37.31 -10.29
C TYR A 314 -8.79 36.21 -10.23
N GLY A 315 -7.51 36.56 -10.03
CA GLY A 315 -6.44 35.58 -9.81
C GLY A 315 -6.72 34.66 -8.62
N GLN A 316 -7.21 35.22 -7.51
CA GLN A 316 -7.64 34.44 -6.35
C GLN A 316 -8.72 33.41 -6.68
N SER A 317 -9.70 33.78 -7.50
CA SER A 317 -10.74 32.84 -7.93
C SER A 317 -10.16 31.70 -8.77
N GLY A 318 -9.18 31.97 -9.63
CA GLY A 318 -8.44 30.95 -10.37
C GLY A 318 -7.70 29.97 -9.46
N LEU A 319 -6.96 30.47 -8.47
CA LEU A 319 -6.31 29.61 -7.47
C LEU A 319 -7.33 28.80 -6.66
N SER A 320 -8.49 29.40 -6.35
CA SER A 320 -9.59 28.74 -5.65
C SER A 320 -10.16 27.56 -6.45
N VAL A 321 -10.30 27.70 -7.77
CA VAL A 321 -10.76 26.63 -8.67
C VAL A 321 -9.84 25.41 -8.60
N VAL A 322 -8.52 25.61 -8.50
CA VAL A 322 -7.54 24.52 -8.37
C VAL A 322 -7.73 23.74 -7.06
N TYR A 323 -7.97 24.44 -5.94
CA TYR A 323 -8.23 23.79 -4.64
C TYR A 323 -9.63 23.20 -4.52
N ALA A 324 -10.60 23.67 -5.30
CA ALA A 324 -12.00 23.30 -5.14
C ALA A 324 -12.34 21.92 -5.68
N HIS A 325 -11.61 21.48 -6.71
CA HIS A 325 -11.99 20.32 -7.49
C HIS A 325 -11.64 18.98 -6.80
N ALA A 326 -12.52 17.98 -6.95
CA ALA A 326 -12.38 16.67 -6.32
C ALA A 326 -11.84 15.58 -7.27
N ASP A 327 -12.00 15.73 -8.59
CA ASP A 327 -11.38 14.82 -9.55
C ASP A 327 -9.85 14.95 -9.47
N SER A 328 -9.19 13.79 -9.49
CA SER A 328 -7.73 13.64 -9.41
C SER A 328 -7.16 13.13 -10.75
N SER A 329 -7.96 13.16 -11.82
CA SER A 329 -7.53 12.73 -13.14
C SER A 329 -6.41 13.61 -13.70
N MET A 330 -5.57 13.02 -14.55
CA MET A 330 -4.47 13.74 -15.21
C MET A 330 -4.98 14.87 -16.13
N ALA A 331 -6.20 14.76 -16.67
CA ALA A 331 -6.78 15.80 -17.51
C ALA A 331 -7.10 17.07 -16.71
N VAL A 332 -7.78 16.92 -15.57
CA VAL A 332 -8.07 18.02 -14.64
C VAL A 332 -6.80 18.63 -14.06
N LEU A 333 -5.80 17.80 -13.76
CA LEU A 333 -4.52 18.27 -13.28
C LEU A 333 -3.81 19.17 -14.32
N LYS A 334 -3.85 18.79 -15.61
CA LYS A 334 -3.36 19.64 -16.71
C LYS A 334 -4.13 20.97 -16.81
N GLY A 335 -5.43 20.97 -16.56
CA GLY A 335 -6.22 22.19 -16.45
C GLY A 335 -5.72 23.09 -15.33
N SER A 336 -5.49 22.53 -14.15
CA SER A 336 -4.96 23.24 -12.98
C SER A 336 -3.58 23.87 -13.23
N PHE A 337 -2.67 23.16 -13.92
CA PHE A 337 -1.38 23.71 -14.33
C PHE A 337 -1.55 24.97 -15.19
N LYS A 338 -2.43 24.90 -16.21
CA LYS A 338 -2.69 26.05 -17.10
C LYS A 338 -3.30 27.24 -16.35
N VAL A 339 -4.22 27.00 -15.42
CA VAL A 339 -4.82 28.08 -14.60
C VAL A 339 -3.74 28.75 -13.75
N LEU A 340 -2.87 27.96 -13.09
CA LEU A 340 -1.80 28.52 -12.26
C LEU A 340 -0.79 29.35 -13.08
N GLU A 341 -0.30 28.80 -14.21
CA GLU A 341 0.60 29.54 -15.11
C GLU A 341 -0.03 30.86 -15.59
N ARG A 342 -1.32 30.82 -15.92
CA ARG A 342 -2.03 32.00 -16.41
C ARG A 342 -2.24 33.05 -15.32
N VAL A 343 -2.61 32.64 -14.10
CA VAL A 343 -2.73 33.56 -12.96
C VAL A 343 -1.37 34.16 -12.60
N ALA A 344 -0.30 33.35 -12.59
CA ALA A 344 1.06 33.83 -12.34
C ALA A 344 1.47 34.88 -13.39
N LYS A 345 1.20 34.63 -14.67
CA LYS A 345 1.44 35.58 -15.76
C LYS A 345 0.63 36.88 -15.64
N LEU A 346 -0.65 36.78 -15.30
CA LEU A 346 -1.53 37.95 -15.18
C LEU A 346 -1.11 38.90 -14.06
N LEU A 347 -0.45 38.39 -13.02
CA LEU A 347 -0.09 39.14 -11.82
C LEU A 347 1.42 39.39 -11.70
N ASP A 348 2.19 39.12 -12.76
CA ASP A 348 3.65 39.26 -12.80
C ASP A 348 4.37 38.44 -11.71
N LEU A 349 3.88 37.22 -11.44
CA LEU A 349 4.40 36.26 -10.45
C LEU A 349 5.04 35.01 -11.10
N GLU A 350 5.42 35.10 -12.38
CA GLU A 350 5.99 33.97 -13.15
C GLU A 350 7.26 33.40 -12.51
N GLU A 351 8.09 34.24 -11.89
CA GLU A 351 9.32 33.84 -11.19
C GLU A 351 9.07 32.89 -10.01
N SER A 352 7.85 32.91 -9.44
CA SER A 352 7.43 32.04 -8.33
C SER A 352 6.75 30.75 -8.81
N SER A 353 6.56 30.58 -10.13
CA SER A 353 5.98 29.37 -10.71
C SER A 353 7.08 28.37 -11.07
N TYR A 354 6.95 27.14 -10.57
CA TYR A 354 7.90 26.06 -10.81
C TYR A 354 7.40 25.04 -11.85
N LEU A 355 6.36 25.39 -12.61
CA LEU A 355 5.63 24.45 -13.48
C LEU A 355 6.32 24.10 -14.80
N SER A 356 7.57 24.50 -15.01
CA SER A 356 8.34 24.29 -16.25
C SER A 356 8.31 22.84 -16.77
N SER A 357 8.23 22.69 -18.09
CA SER A 357 8.16 21.39 -18.81
C SER A 357 9.46 20.58 -18.81
N ASP A 358 10.49 21.02 -18.12
CA ASP A 358 11.76 20.29 -18.08
C ASP A 358 11.64 19.05 -17.19
N SER A 359 12.24 17.95 -17.63
CA SER A 359 12.20 16.63 -16.98
C SER A 359 12.83 16.58 -15.58
N VAL A 360 13.39 17.70 -15.11
CA VAL A 360 14.12 17.82 -13.85
C VAL A 360 13.20 18.37 -12.77
N LEU A 361 13.18 17.70 -11.61
CA LEU A 361 12.42 18.16 -10.45
C LEU A 361 13.06 19.45 -9.88
N PRO A 362 12.29 20.53 -9.66
CA PRO A 362 12.82 21.81 -9.19
C PRO A 362 13.04 21.84 -7.67
N SER A 363 13.96 22.67 -7.19
CA SER A 363 13.98 23.08 -5.77
C SER A 363 13.03 24.24 -5.57
N ILE A 364 12.04 24.05 -4.71
CA ILE A 364 10.98 25.04 -4.50
C ILE A 364 11.30 25.85 -3.25
N TYR A 365 11.17 27.17 -3.31
CA TYR A 365 11.38 28.05 -2.15
C TYR A 365 10.20 29.01 -1.99
N TYR A 366 9.75 29.20 -0.74
CA TYR A 366 8.67 30.12 -0.41
C TYR A 366 8.69 30.50 1.07
N ASP A 367 8.03 31.61 1.41
CA ASP A 367 7.89 32.04 2.80
C ASP A 367 6.83 31.21 3.52
N THR A 368 7.28 30.34 4.42
CA THR A 368 6.47 29.41 5.20
C THR A 368 5.58 30.11 6.24
N ASP A 369 5.95 31.30 6.72
CA ASP A 369 5.19 32.00 7.76
C ASP A 369 3.81 32.39 7.24
N SER A 370 3.74 32.88 6.01
CA SER A 370 2.49 33.24 5.34
C SER A 370 1.49 32.08 5.28
N ILE A 371 1.96 30.88 4.91
CA ILE A 371 1.14 29.69 4.71
C ILE A 371 0.81 28.99 6.04
N SER A 372 1.69 29.08 7.04
CA SER A 372 1.50 28.46 8.36
C SER A 372 0.28 28.99 9.13
N SER A 373 -0.17 30.20 8.81
CA SER A 373 -1.35 30.85 9.41
C SER A 373 -2.69 30.18 9.04
N THR A 374 -2.66 29.23 8.10
CA THR A 374 -3.83 28.53 7.58
C THR A 374 -4.45 27.59 8.61
N SER A 375 -5.77 27.43 8.56
CA SER A 375 -6.51 26.40 9.31
C SER A 375 -7.22 25.45 8.36
N ARG A 376 -7.69 24.29 8.86
CA ARG A 376 -8.54 23.38 8.06
C ARG A 376 -9.78 24.09 7.48
N ALA A 377 -10.30 25.11 8.16
CA ALA A 377 -11.42 25.90 7.67
C ALA A 377 -11.06 26.74 6.43
N SER A 378 -9.79 27.13 6.27
CA SER A 378 -9.32 27.89 5.10
C SER A 378 -9.36 27.08 3.79
N LEU A 379 -9.42 25.75 3.87
CA LEU A 379 -9.56 24.85 2.72
C LEU A 379 -11.03 24.56 2.34
N LEU A 380 -12.00 25.07 3.11
CA LEU A 380 -13.42 24.95 2.79
C LEU A 380 -13.78 25.84 1.60
N GLN A 381 -14.74 25.40 0.78
CA GLN A 381 -15.16 26.12 -0.42
C GLN A 381 -15.47 27.60 -0.17
N ASN A 382 -16.25 27.87 0.87
CA ASN A 382 -16.67 29.23 1.25
C ASN A 382 -15.52 30.10 1.81
N ALA A 383 -14.37 29.50 2.11
CA ALA A 383 -13.19 30.19 2.61
C ALA A 383 -12.16 30.51 1.51
N LEU A 384 -12.17 29.80 0.38
CA LEU A 384 -11.20 29.98 -0.71
C LEU A 384 -11.26 31.39 -1.34
N LEU A 385 -12.46 31.98 -1.44
CA LEU A 385 -12.62 33.33 -1.98
C LEU A 385 -12.43 34.45 -0.93
N ARG A 386 -12.15 34.12 0.34
CA ARG A 386 -11.94 35.14 1.37
C ARG A 386 -10.67 35.94 1.06
N PRO A 387 -10.71 37.29 1.06
CA PRO A 387 -9.57 38.14 0.69
C PRO A 387 -8.27 37.82 1.43
N THR A 388 -8.40 37.39 2.68
CA THR A 388 -7.29 37.14 3.61
C THR A 388 -6.82 35.68 3.62
N ASN A 389 -7.29 34.84 2.69
CA ASN A 389 -6.90 33.43 2.65
C ASN A 389 -5.49 33.28 2.06
N PRO A 390 -4.49 32.86 2.85
CA PRO A 390 -3.09 32.81 2.40
C PRO A 390 -2.84 31.78 1.29
N LEU A 391 -3.70 30.78 1.11
CA LEU A 391 -3.52 29.74 0.09
C LEU A 391 -3.93 30.20 -1.32
N THR A 392 -4.89 31.11 -1.39
CA THR A 392 -5.56 31.52 -2.63
C THR A 392 -5.37 32.99 -2.92
N GLN A 393 -4.99 33.82 -1.94
CA GLN A 393 -4.55 35.18 -2.20
C GLN A 393 -3.26 35.13 -3.03
N PRO A 394 -3.24 35.66 -4.26
CA PRO A 394 -2.07 35.59 -5.12
C PRO A 394 -0.88 36.31 -4.49
N SER A 395 0.18 35.56 -4.24
CA SER A 395 1.44 36.02 -3.66
C SER A 395 2.54 35.08 -4.15
N PRO A 396 3.83 35.48 -4.07
CA PRO A 396 4.93 34.59 -4.39
C PRO A 396 4.81 33.24 -3.66
N SER A 397 4.48 33.28 -2.36
CA SER A 397 4.35 32.07 -1.54
C SER A 397 3.18 31.18 -1.95
N SER A 398 1.99 31.74 -2.25
CA SER A 398 0.84 30.93 -2.64
C SER A 398 1.00 30.30 -4.03
N ILE A 399 1.65 30.99 -4.97
CA ILE A 399 2.00 30.46 -6.29
C ILE A 399 3.06 29.35 -6.18
N SER A 400 4.13 29.56 -5.42
CA SER A 400 5.18 28.56 -5.19
C SER A 400 4.63 27.31 -4.51
N PHE A 401 3.83 27.48 -3.45
CA PHE A 401 3.22 26.38 -2.71
C PHE A 401 2.23 25.58 -3.57
N LEU A 402 1.37 26.26 -4.32
CA LEU A 402 0.44 25.56 -5.22
C LEU A 402 1.19 24.87 -6.37
N SER A 403 2.27 25.46 -6.88
CA SER A 403 3.14 24.80 -7.87
C SER A 403 3.71 23.50 -7.31
N ALA A 404 4.19 23.53 -6.07
CA ALA A 404 4.72 22.36 -5.37
C ALA A 404 3.67 21.25 -5.20
N LEU A 405 2.44 21.63 -4.81
CA LEU A 405 1.32 20.70 -4.70
C LEU A 405 0.97 20.10 -6.07
N LEU A 406 0.86 20.90 -7.13
CA LEU A 406 0.52 20.38 -8.46
C LEU A 406 1.59 19.42 -9.02
N ILE A 407 2.88 19.72 -8.81
CA ILE A 407 3.97 18.79 -9.18
C ILE A 407 3.89 17.52 -8.32
N SER A 408 3.61 17.64 -7.02
CA SER A 408 3.41 16.49 -6.14
C SER A 408 2.27 15.60 -6.62
N LEU A 409 1.13 16.20 -6.98
CA LEU A 409 -0.04 15.48 -7.51
C LEU A 409 0.26 14.79 -8.84
N ARG A 410 1.06 15.42 -9.73
CA ARG A 410 1.53 14.79 -10.98
C ARG A 410 2.34 13.54 -10.66
N ILE A 411 3.30 13.64 -9.73
CA ILE A 411 4.12 12.50 -9.30
C ILE A 411 3.22 11.40 -8.72
N LEU A 412 2.33 11.72 -7.78
CA LEU A 412 1.42 10.74 -7.19
C LEU A 412 0.57 10.02 -8.26
N THR A 413 0.01 10.77 -9.20
CA THR A 413 -0.79 10.24 -10.31
C THR A 413 0.03 9.29 -11.18
N GLU A 414 1.27 9.65 -11.52
CA GLU A 414 2.20 8.79 -12.28
C GLU A 414 2.66 7.55 -11.50
N LEU A 415 2.64 7.62 -10.16
CA LEU A 415 2.90 6.49 -9.26
C LEU A 415 1.64 5.63 -9.01
N GLY A 416 0.50 5.98 -9.60
CA GLY A 416 -0.76 5.24 -9.50
C GLY A 416 -1.58 5.56 -8.24
N HIS A 417 -1.28 6.66 -7.55
CA HIS A 417 -2.00 7.11 -6.36
C HIS A 417 -2.74 8.42 -6.64
N LEU A 418 -4.06 8.40 -6.59
CA LEU A 418 -4.92 9.53 -6.95
C LEU A 418 -5.37 10.29 -5.70
N VAL A 419 -5.01 11.57 -5.62
CA VAL A 419 -5.35 12.46 -4.50
C VAL A 419 -5.79 13.82 -5.05
N PRO A 420 -6.86 14.44 -4.53
CA PRO A 420 -7.25 15.78 -4.97
C PRO A 420 -6.39 16.86 -4.29
N CYS A 421 -6.27 18.03 -4.93
CA CYS A 421 -5.38 19.11 -4.48
C CYS A 421 -5.66 19.54 -3.03
N ARG A 422 -6.94 19.67 -2.65
CA ARG A 422 -7.36 19.98 -1.28
C ARG A 422 -6.83 19.00 -0.24
N VAL A 423 -6.83 17.70 -0.56
CA VAL A 423 -6.37 16.66 0.36
C VAL A 423 -4.85 16.70 0.49
N ALA A 424 -4.12 16.92 -0.61
CA ALA A 424 -2.67 17.11 -0.57
C ALA A 424 -2.27 18.35 0.26
N ALA A 425 -3.00 19.46 0.10
CA ALA A 425 -2.80 20.66 0.91
C ALA A 425 -3.07 20.42 2.40
N ASN A 426 -4.19 19.76 2.73
CA ASN A 426 -4.51 19.40 4.11
C ASN A 426 -3.47 18.42 4.72
N MET A 427 -2.91 17.53 3.91
CA MET A 427 -1.86 16.60 4.33
C MET A 427 -0.57 17.35 4.65
N CYS A 428 -0.13 18.25 3.77
CA CYS A 428 1.04 19.09 4.02
C CYS A 428 0.88 19.95 5.29
N LEU A 429 -0.25 20.64 5.42
CA LEU A 429 -0.44 21.69 6.44
C LEU A 429 -0.94 21.18 7.79
N HIS A 430 -1.77 20.15 7.82
CA HIS A 430 -2.56 19.83 9.02
C HIS A 430 -2.48 18.36 9.46
N SER A 431 -1.86 17.47 8.69
CA SER A 431 -1.75 16.06 9.08
C SER A 431 -0.63 15.81 10.10
N THR A 432 -0.73 14.69 10.82
CA THR A 432 0.29 14.20 11.74
C THR A 432 1.32 13.34 11.00
N GLU A 433 2.48 13.10 11.62
CA GLU A 433 3.51 12.21 11.06
C GLU A 433 2.96 10.82 10.73
N GLU A 434 2.16 10.23 11.63
CA GLU A 434 1.52 8.92 11.41
C GLU A 434 0.62 8.88 10.18
N MET A 435 -0.16 9.95 9.95
CA MET A 435 -1.06 10.05 8.80
C MET A 435 -0.29 10.24 7.50
N GLN A 436 0.79 11.04 7.50
CA GLN A 436 1.69 11.18 6.36
C GLN A 436 2.37 9.84 6.04
N LEU A 437 2.83 9.11 7.06
CA LEU A 437 3.48 7.81 6.89
C LEU A 437 2.52 6.74 6.35
N ALA A 438 1.28 6.72 6.83
CA ALA A 438 0.24 5.84 6.30
C ALA A 438 0.01 6.10 4.81
N GLU A 439 -0.05 7.38 4.41
CA GLU A 439 -0.22 7.73 3.01
C GLU A 439 1.01 7.40 2.15
N LEU A 440 2.22 7.67 2.63
CA LEU A 440 3.46 7.26 1.96
C LEU A 440 3.47 5.75 1.69
N LYS A 441 3.04 4.94 2.68
CA LYS A 441 2.90 3.48 2.51
C LYS A 441 1.87 3.12 1.45
N ASN A 442 0.76 3.85 1.35
CA ASN A 442 -0.23 3.66 0.29
C ASN A 442 0.36 3.94 -1.10
N VAL A 443 1.10 5.06 -1.24
CA VAL A 443 1.81 5.42 -2.47
C VAL A 443 2.80 4.31 -2.85
N VAL A 444 3.67 3.92 -1.93
CA VAL A 444 4.66 2.84 -2.12
C VAL A 444 4.00 1.51 -2.50
N SER A 445 2.87 1.17 -1.87
CA SER A 445 2.14 -0.06 -2.21
C SER A 445 1.58 -0.03 -3.63
N SER A 446 1.22 1.16 -4.13
CA SER A 446 0.69 1.37 -5.48
C SER A 446 1.81 1.31 -6.52
N THR A 447 2.99 1.84 -6.19
CA THR A 447 4.16 1.78 -7.09
C THR A 447 4.65 0.35 -7.32
N VAL A 448 4.71 -0.48 -6.27
CA VAL A 448 5.17 -1.88 -6.35
C VAL A 448 4.27 -2.77 -7.22
N LYS A 449 3.00 -2.41 -7.40
CA LYS A 449 2.06 -3.16 -8.26
C LYS A 449 2.36 -3.02 -9.75
N GLN A 450 3.13 -2.01 -10.15
CA GLN A 450 3.47 -1.74 -11.54
C GLN A 450 4.85 -2.33 -11.86
N PRO A 451 5.00 -3.10 -12.96
CA PRO A 451 6.32 -3.59 -13.36
C PRO A 451 7.19 -2.42 -13.81
N ARG A 452 8.43 -2.35 -13.33
CA ARG A 452 9.34 -1.24 -13.57
C ARG A 452 10.75 -1.72 -13.87
N SER A 453 11.49 -0.95 -14.66
CA SER A 453 12.91 -1.21 -14.93
C SER A 453 13.84 -0.63 -13.84
N TYR A 454 15.12 -1.02 -13.87
CA TYR A 454 16.16 -0.52 -12.94
C TYR A 454 16.22 1.02 -12.90
N GLN A 455 16.23 1.68 -14.06
CA GLN A 455 16.30 3.15 -14.16
C GLN A 455 15.02 3.83 -13.65
N GLU A 456 13.88 3.20 -13.86
CA GLU A 456 12.60 3.71 -13.35
C GLU A 456 12.55 3.70 -11.82
N TRP A 457 13.12 2.70 -11.16
CA TRP A 457 13.19 2.66 -9.69
C TRP A 457 14.06 3.76 -9.09
N LEU A 458 15.17 4.11 -9.75
CA LEU A 458 15.98 5.27 -9.34
C LEU A 458 15.17 6.57 -9.44
N SER A 459 14.44 6.75 -10.54
CA SER A 459 13.54 7.90 -10.69
C SER A 459 12.40 7.90 -9.65
N VAL A 460 11.84 6.73 -9.32
CA VAL A 460 10.83 6.60 -8.25
C VAL A 460 11.42 7.02 -6.91
N ARG A 461 12.64 6.59 -6.57
CA ARG A 461 13.32 7.02 -5.34
C ARG A 461 13.51 8.53 -5.31
N GLU A 462 14.03 9.13 -6.39
CA GLU A 462 14.21 10.59 -6.49
C GLU A 462 12.88 11.35 -6.30
N ARG A 463 11.81 10.88 -6.94
CA ARG A 463 10.47 11.47 -6.82
C ARG A 463 9.88 11.33 -5.43
N LEU A 464 10.05 10.19 -4.77
CA LEU A 464 9.55 9.97 -3.39
C LEU A 464 10.31 10.82 -2.37
N LEU A 465 11.63 10.97 -2.55
CA LEU A 465 12.43 11.89 -1.75
C LEU A 465 12.03 13.34 -2.00
N TRP A 466 11.82 13.73 -3.25
CA TRP A 466 11.32 15.06 -3.58
C TRP A 466 9.93 15.33 -3.00
N LEU A 467 9.02 14.34 -2.93
CA LEU A 467 7.74 14.51 -2.24
C LEU A 467 7.89 14.76 -0.74
N ARG A 468 9.01 14.37 -0.13
CA ARG A 468 9.30 14.63 1.27
C ARG A 468 9.71 16.08 1.52
N ASP A 469 10.60 16.64 0.69
CA ASP A 469 11.23 17.94 0.98
C ASP A 469 11.15 19.01 -0.14
N TRP A 470 10.56 18.70 -1.30
CA TRP A 470 10.47 19.59 -2.49
C TRP A 470 11.82 20.18 -2.94
N GLN A 471 12.93 19.49 -2.69
CA GLN A 471 14.28 19.92 -3.07
C GLN A 471 14.87 19.05 -4.19
N ALA A 472 15.55 19.70 -5.13
CA ALA A 472 16.31 19.02 -6.17
C ALA A 472 17.69 18.59 -5.64
N GLY A 473 17.94 17.27 -5.63
CA GLY A 473 19.27 16.72 -5.36
C GLY A 473 19.72 16.85 -3.89
N GLN A 474 20.65 15.98 -3.50
CA GLN A 474 21.11 15.79 -2.13
C GLN A 474 22.00 16.97 -1.69
N SER A 475 21.42 17.99 -1.04
CA SER A 475 22.24 18.89 -0.21
C SER A 475 22.84 18.05 0.92
N GLU A 476 24.18 17.93 0.94
CA GLU A 476 24.89 17.20 2.01
C GLU A 476 24.83 17.92 3.37
N VAL A 477 24.28 19.14 3.39
CA VAL A 477 24.02 19.91 4.60
C VAL A 477 22.60 19.64 5.06
N TRP A 478 22.48 18.82 6.09
CA TRP A 478 21.23 18.40 6.72
C TRP A 478 20.70 19.50 7.64
N ASP A 479 20.14 20.56 7.05
CA ASP A 479 19.29 21.45 7.83
C ASP A 479 17.99 20.70 8.18
N GLU A 480 17.45 20.95 9.38
CA GLU A 480 16.13 20.45 9.74
C GLU A 480 15.13 20.88 8.64
N PRO A 481 14.29 19.95 8.13
CA PRO A 481 13.37 20.29 7.05
C PRO A 481 12.50 21.46 7.50
N SER A 482 12.47 22.52 6.69
CA SER A 482 11.64 23.67 6.96
C SER A 482 10.17 23.24 7.06
N VAL A 483 9.46 23.87 7.98
CA VAL A 483 8.06 23.51 8.28
C VAL A 483 7.23 23.67 7.00
N TYR A 484 6.41 22.66 6.69
CA TYR A 484 5.54 22.60 5.49
C TYR A 484 6.26 22.44 4.14
N HIS A 485 7.56 22.19 4.12
CA HIS A 485 8.34 22.12 2.89
C HIS A 485 8.34 20.71 2.31
N GLY A 486 7.20 20.25 1.79
CA GLY A 486 7.02 18.90 1.25
C GLY A 486 5.65 18.31 1.54
N LEU A 487 5.24 17.28 0.82
CA LEU A 487 4.00 16.55 1.14
C LEU A 487 4.18 15.67 2.40
N PHE A 488 5.36 15.07 2.53
CA PHE A 488 5.72 14.16 3.62
C PHE A 488 6.81 14.72 4.55
N TRP A 489 6.88 16.04 4.67
CA TRP A 489 7.97 16.76 5.36
C TRP A 489 8.16 16.39 6.83
N ARG A 490 7.11 15.91 7.51
CA ARG A 490 7.20 15.47 8.92
C ARG A 490 7.86 14.12 9.07
N ILE A 491 7.98 13.36 7.98
CA ILE A 491 8.59 12.03 8.00
C ILE A 491 10.11 12.19 7.92
N PRO A 492 10.88 11.58 8.85
CA PRO A 492 12.32 11.52 8.75
C PRO A 492 12.78 10.87 7.44
N ARG A 493 13.88 11.37 6.86
CA ARG A 493 14.40 10.84 5.60
C ARG A 493 14.67 9.34 5.67
N ASP A 494 15.28 8.90 6.77
CA ASP A 494 15.60 7.50 7.03
C ASP A 494 14.35 6.61 6.97
N THR A 495 13.21 7.11 7.46
CA THR A 495 11.95 6.37 7.40
C THR A 495 11.43 6.26 5.96
N VAL A 496 11.53 7.33 5.17
CA VAL A 496 11.19 7.31 3.74
C VAL A 496 12.08 6.33 2.98
N GLU A 497 13.40 6.41 3.20
CA GLU A 497 14.39 5.49 2.61
C GLU A 497 14.16 4.03 3.04
N THR A 498 13.74 3.81 4.28
CA THR A 498 13.39 2.47 4.77
C THR A 498 12.15 1.90 4.05
N GLU A 499 11.13 2.72 3.81
CA GLU A 499 9.95 2.29 3.05
C GLU A 499 10.27 2.08 1.56
N ILE A 500 11.19 2.87 0.98
CA ILE A 500 11.71 2.65 -0.38
C ILE A 500 12.48 1.32 -0.46
N LEU A 501 13.35 1.02 0.51
CA LEU A 501 14.05 -0.26 0.59
C LEU A 501 13.05 -1.43 0.65
N LYS A 502 12.05 -1.35 1.52
CA LYS A 502 10.97 -2.37 1.59
C LYS A 502 10.25 -2.52 0.24
N ALA A 503 10.02 -1.43 -0.48
CA ALA A 503 9.41 -1.45 -1.81
C ALA A 503 10.27 -2.21 -2.83
N LEU A 504 11.58 -1.93 -2.89
CA LEU A 504 12.52 -2.62 -3.77
C LEU A 504 12.56 -4.13 -3.49
N LEU A 505 12.58 -4.51 -2.20
CA LEU A 505 12.55 -5.91 -1.78
C LEU A 505 11.23 -6.60 -2.18
N ALA A 506 10.10 -5.91 -2.05
CA ALA A 506 8.80 -6.42 -2.49
C ALA A 506 8.72 -6.56 -4.02
N ALA A 507 9.33 -5.62 -4.76
CA ALA A 507 9.41 -5.61 -6.23
C ALA A 507 10.44 -6.60 -6.81
N ARG A 508 11.25 -7.25 -5.95
CA ARG A 508 12.33 -8.19 -6.31
C ARG A 508 13.56 -7.54 -6.95
N GLU A 509 13.75 -6.25 -6.74
CA GLU A 509 14.93 -5.49 -7.19
C GLU A 509 16.05 -5.57 -6.14
N HIS A 510 16.47 -6.79 -5.82
CA HIS A 510 17.42 -7.02 -4.72
C HIS A 510 18.81 -6.44 -5.02
N GLN A 511 19.27 -6.52 -6.27
CA GLN A 511 20.58 -6.00 -6.65
C GLN A 511 20.64 -4.47 -6.51
N LEU A 512 19.60 -3.78 -6.99
CA LEU A 512 19.49 -2.33 -6.82
C LEU A 512 19.46 -1.93 -5.34
N ALA A 513 18.76 -2.70 -4.50
CA ALA A 513 18.73 -2.46 -3.06
C ALA A 513 20.12 -2.61 -2.41
N VAL A 514 20.91 -3.62 -2.82
CA VAL A 514 22.30 -3.80 -2.37
C VAL A 514 23.16 -2.62 -2.85
N ASP A 515 23.12 -2.29 -4.14
CA ASP A 515 23.92 -1.20 -4.72
C ASP A 515 23.67 0.14 -4.00
N LEU A 516 22.40 0.44 -3.66
CA LEU A 516 21.99 1.70 -3.02
C LEU A 516 22.30 1.76 -1.52
N TYR A 517 22.08 0.67 -0.78
CA TYR A 517 22.05 0.71 0.70
C TYR A 517 23.24 0.01 1.37
N THR A 518 24.04 -0.81 0.65
CA THR A 518 25.22 -1.47 1.23
C THR A 518 26.53 -1.04 0.56
N ASP A 519 26.54 -0.90 -0.76
CA ASP A 519 27.78 -0.71 -1.52
C ASP A 519 28.09 0.78 -1.79
N SER A 520 27.11 1.66 -1.58
CA SER A 520 27.28 3.11 -1.70
C SER A 520 28.16 3.67 -0.58
N LYS A 521 29.14 4.51 -0.95
CA LYS A 521 30.01 5.23 0.00
C LYS A 521 29.25 6.16 0.95
N ALA A 522 28.07 6.61 0.53
CA ALA A 522 27.16 7.43 1.29
C ALA A 522 25.78 6.75 1.34
N ALA A 523 25.73 5.55 1.92
CA ALA A 523 24.47 4.84 2.13
C ALA A 523 23.54 5.69 3.00
N PRO A 524 22.27 5.90 2.60
CA PRO A 524 21.34 6.79 3.31
C PRO A 524 20.81 6.18 4.61
N LEU A 525 21.06 4.89 4.86
CA LEU A 525 20.62 4.17 6.05
C LEU A 525 21.83 3.55 6.75
N SER A 526 21.75 3.41 8.07
CA SER A 526 22.72 2.64 8.84
C SER A 526 22.66 1.16 8.49
N ALA A 527 23.80 0.46 8.58
CA ALA A 527 23.88 -0.98 8.34
C ALA A 527 22.84 -1.76 9.19
N THR A 528 22.60 -1.34 10.43
CA THR A 528 21.60 -1.94 11.32
C THR A 528 20.17 -1.76 10.82
N GLN A 529 19.81 -0.59 10.26
CA GLN A 529 18.47 -0.36 9.70
C GLN A 529 18.25 -1.20 8.44
N VAL A 530 19.27 -1.31 7.57
CA VAL A 530 19.21 -2.14 6.37
C VAL A 530 19.05 -3.62 6.73
N GLU A 531 19.83 -4.09 7.71
CA GLU A 531 19.72 -5.46 8.23
C GLU A 531 18.31 -5.76 8.74
N LEU A 532 17.76 -4.90 9.61
CA LEU A 532 16.40 -5.08 10.16
C LEU A 532 15.33 -5.06 9.06
N ALA A 533 15.39 -4.11 8.12
CA ALA A 533 14.43 -4.03 7.02
C ALA A 533 14.47 -5.27 6.11
N ALA A 534 15.66 -5.81 5.84
CA ALA A 534 15.82 -7.06 5.10
C ALA A 534 15.27 -8.26 5.87
N GLN A 535 15.52 -8.36 7.19
CA GLN A 535 14.95 -9.40 8.04
C GLN A 535 13.42 -9.37 8.05
N ASP A 536 12.82 -8.19 8.21
CA ASP A 536 11.36 -8.00 8.17
C ASP A 536 10.77 -8.42 6.83
N ALA A 537 11.42 -8.06 5.71
CA ALA A 537 11.00 -8.47 4.37
C ALA A 537 11.10 -9.98 4.17
N ILE A 538 12.16 -10.62 4.69
CA ILE A 538 12.33 -12.07 4.66
C ILE A 538 11.21 -12.75 5.44
N PHE A 539 10.93 -12.31 6.67
CA PHE A 539 9.85 -12.88 7.49
C PHE A 539 8.48 -12.66 6.86
N THR A 540 8.22 -11.49 6.29
CA THR A 540 6.97 -11.23 5.56
C THR A 540 6.81 -12.19 4.37
N ALA A 541 7.88 -12.47 3.62
CA ALA A 541 7.84 -13.43 2.51
C ALA A 541 7.72 -14.89 2.98
N TYR A 542 8.34 -15.22 4.11
CA TYR A 542 8.32 -16.55 4.73
C TYR A 542 6.94 -16.87 5.32
N ASP A 543 6.38 -15.96 6.11
CA ASP A 543 5.11 -16.18 6.82
C ASP A 543 3.92 -16.28 5.84
N ASN A 544 3.99 -15.57 4.71
CA ASN A 544 2.98 -15.62 3.65
C ASN A 544 3.20 -16.75 2.62
N ALA A 545 4.20 -17.62 2.81
CA ALA A 545 4.46 -18.70 1.88
C ALA A 545 3.46 -19.87 2.02
N SER A 546 3.03 -20.43 0.88
CA SER A 546 2.08 -21.57 0.87
C SER A 546 2.75 -22.93 1.00
N ASN A 547 4.08 -23.00 0.86
CA ASN A 547 4.86 -24.23 0.97
C ASN A 547 6.30 -23.91 1.39
N GLY A 548 7.00 -24.89 1.96
CA GLY A 548 8.36 -24.75 2.46
C GLY A 548 9.48 -24.79 1.41
N ASN A 549 9.18 -24.95 0.12
CA ASN A 549 10.22 -25.14 -0.89
C ASN A 549 10.93 -23.82 -1.24
N ARG A 550 12.22 -23.71 -0.89
CA ARG A 550 13.07 -22.53 -1.16
C ARG A 550 13.23 -22.14 -2.64
N THR A 551 12.79 -22.97 -3.57
CA THR A 551 12.91 -22.69 -5.03
C THR A 551 11.64 -22.12 -5.66
N ARG A 552 10.52 -22.03 -4.92
CA ARG A 552 9.23 -21.55 -5.46
C ARG A 552 8.49 -20.63 -4.48
N GLY A 553 7.65 -19.74 -5.02
CA GLY A 553 6.71 -18.93 -4.23
C GLY A 553 7.37 -17.96 -3.24
N GLY A 554 6.72 -17.76 -2.09
CA GLY A 554 7.20 -16.86 -1.02
C GLY A 554 8.52 -17.30 -0.40
N MET A 555 8.74 -18.62 -0.26
CA MET A 555 10.01 -19.17 0.24
C MET A 555 11.19 -18.86 -0.67
N LYS A 556 10.99 -18.88 -1.99
CA LYS A 556 12.03 -18.41 -2.93
C LYS A 556 12.37 -16.95 -2.69
N ARG A 557 11.35 -16.09 -2.54
CA ARG A 557 11.56 -14.66 -2.28
C ARG A 557 12.35 -14.43 -0.98
N ALA A 558 11.97 -15.11 0.11
CA ALA A 558 12.69 -15.07 1.38
C ALA A 558 14.17 -15.48 1.21
N TYR A 559 14.42 -16.57 0.48
CA TYR A 559 15.78 -17.06 0.23
C TYR A 559 16.60 -16.15 -0.70
N ASP A 560 15.99 -15.61 -1.75
CA ASP A 560 16.63 -14.70 -2.70
C ASP A 560 17.05 -13.38 -2.00
N ILE A 561 16.23 -12.85 -1.08
CA ILE A 561 16.60 -11.67 -0.27
C ILE A 561 17.77 -12.02 0.65
N LEU A 562 17.69 -13.15 1.38
CA LEU A 562 18.78 -13.59 2.24
C LEU A 562 20.10 -13.74 1.46
N GLN A 563 20.06 -14.35 0.29
CA GLN A 563 21.24 -14.57 -0.55
C GLN A 563 21.87 -13.26 -1.02
N ALA A 564 21.06 -12.23 -1.30
CA ALA A 564 21.54 -10.92 -1.71
C ALA A 564 22.23 -10.15 -0.57
N PHE A 565 21.67 -10.18 0.64
CA PHE A 565 22.17 -9.36 1.76
C PHE A 565 23.23 -10.07 2.62
N GLN A 566 23.15 -11.39 2.81
CA GLN A 566 24.05 -12.14 3.69
C GLN A 566 25.56 -11.88 3.45
N PRO A 567 26.07 -11.75 2.21
CA PRO A 567 27.49 -11.45 1.97
C PRO A 567 27.96 -10.13 2.57
N HIS A 568 27.08 -9.13 2.68
CA HIS A 568 27.38 -7.80 3.21
C HIS A 568 27.27 -7.73 4.74
N PHE A 569 26.72 -8.79 5.38
CA PHE A 569 26.49 -8.87 6.83
C PHE A 569 27.02 -10.19 7.43
N PRO A 570 28.33 -10.51 7.33
CA PRO A 570 28.88 -11.80 7.77
C PRO A 570 28.77 -12.04 9.30
N GLY A 571 28.68 -10.96 10.07
CA GLY A 571 28.53 -11.00 11.53
C GLY A 571 27.08 -11.15 12.02
N SER A 572 26.08 -11.03 11.15
CA SER A 572 24.67 -11.03 11.56
C SER A 572 24.25 -12.39 12.16
N VAL A 573 23.79 -12.36 13.40
CA VAL A 573 23.19 -13.54 14.06
C VAL A 573 21.81 -13.81 13.44
N GLY A 574 21.03 -12.77 13.15
CA GLY A 574 19.70 -12.87 12.56
C GLY A 574 19.71 -13.58 11.20
N PHE A 575 20.62 -13.22 10.30
CA PHE A 575 20.71 -13.91 9.00
C PHE A 575 21.16 -15.37 9.12
N LYS A 576 22.02 -15.71 10.09
CA LYS A 576 22.39 -17.12 10.35
C LYS A 576 21.20 -17.93 10.84
N GLN A 577 20.41 -17.36 11.76
CA GLN A 577 19.16 -17.98 12.26
C GLN A 577 18.13 -18.15 11.15
N ILE A 578 17.91 -17.12 10.33
CA ILE A 578 17.00 -17.16 9.17
C ILE A 578 17.46 -18.20 8.14
N HIS A 579 18.77 -18.29 7.87
CA HIS A 579 19.31 -19.31 6.98
C HIS A 579 18.99 -20.72 7.49
N ALA A 580 19.22 -20.97 8.79
CA ALA A 580 18.89 -22.24 9.43
C ALA A 580 17.38 -22.52 9.37
N LEU A 581 16.53 -21.51 9.61
CA LEU A 581 15.08 -21.63 9.52
C LEU A 581 14.63 -22.03 8.12
N ILE A 582 15.11 -21.34 7.08
CA ILE A 582 14.78 -21.65 5.68
C ILE A 582 15.27 -23.05 5.31
N ALA A 583 16.47 -23.45 5.75
CA ALA A 583 17.03 -24.78 5.51
C ALA A 583 16.17 -25.89 6.16
N ALA A 584 15.79 -25.74 7.43
CA ALA A 584 14.89 -26.66 8.12
C ALA A 584 13.52 -26.76 7.40
N THR A 585 12.94 -25.61 7.06
CA THR A 585 11.63 -25.52 6.39
C THR A 585 11.66 -26.20 5.01
N HIS A 586 12.75 -25.99 4.26
CA HIS A 586 12.95 -26.64 2.96
C HIS A 586 13.09 -28.15 3.09
N ALA A 587 13.88 -28.62 4.04
CA ALA A 587 14.04 -30.05 4.30
C ALA A 587 12.73 -30.71 4.76
N LEU A 588 11.95 -30.04 5.63
CA LEU A 588 10.62 -30.50 6.04
C LEU A 588 9.63 -30.58 4.88
N SER A 589 9.75 -29.70 3.87
CA SER A 589 8.83 -29.69 2.72
C SER A 589 8.90 -30.94 1.82
N PHE A 590 9.93 -31.79 1.99
CA PHE A 590 10.03 -33.08 1.29
C PHE A 590 9.23 -34.21 1.97
N TYR A 591 8.68 -33.95 3.15
CA TYR A 591 7.83 -34.89 3.89
C TYR A 591 6.36 -34.47 3.81
N SER A 592 5.45 -35.45 3.85
CA SER A 592 4.03 -35.13 4.05
C SER A 592 3.83 -34.61 5.47
N LEU A 593 3.27 -33.42 5.60
CA LEU A 593 3.00 -32.82 6.89
C LEU A 593 1.66 -32.08 6.82
N THR A 594 0.70 -32.57 7.59
CA THR A 594 -0.65 -32.01 7.73
C THR A 594 -0.94 -31.86 9.21
N LEU A 595 -0.96 -30.61 9.70
CA LEU A 595 -1.23 -30.31 11.10
C LEU A 595 -2.75 -30.28 11.39
N GLN A 596 -3.52 -29.77 10.42
CA GLN A 596 -4.99 -29.72 10.45
C GLN A 596 -5.54 -30.45 9.22
N HIS A 597 -6.71 -31.08 9.37
CA HIS A 597 -7.32 -31.86 8.29
C HIS A 597 -7.59 -30.98 7.07
N GLY A 598 -6.97 -31.31 5.93
CA GLY A 598 -7.17 -30.62 4.65
C GLY A 598 -6.33 -29.36 4.41
N VAL A 599 -5.53 -28.89 5.39
CA VAL A 599 -4.66 -27.71 5.22
C VAL A 599 -3.19 -28.16 5.07
N PRO A 600 -2.52 -27.85 3.95
CA PRO A 600 -1.10 -28.18 3.77
C PRO A 600 -0.23 -27.37 4.73
N PHE A 601 0.92 -27.93 5.09
CA PHE A 601 1.88 -27.26 5.96
C PHE A 601 2.36 -25.91 5.41
N GLN A 602 2.19 -24.87 6.22
CA GLN A 602 2.67 -23.52 5.93
C GLN A 602 3.90 -23.20 6.81
N PRO A 603 4.96 -22.58 6.26
CA PRO A 603 6.19 -22.23 6.99
C PRO A 603 5.95 -21.45 8.29
N VAL A 604 4.99 -20.53 8.31
CA VAL A 604 4.60 -19.75 9.50
C VAL A 604 4.29 -20.64 10.72
N SER A 605 3.82 -21.87 10.48
CA SER A 605 3.53 -22.84 11.55
C SER A 605 4.77 -23.20 12.38
N ILE A 606 5.97 -23.23 11.77
CA ILE A 606 7.22 -23.46 12.53
C ILE A 606 7.46 -22.31 13.49
N ARG A 607 7.21 -21.07 13.05
CA ARG A 607 7.54 -19.90 13.85
C ARG A 607 6.60 -19.67 15.03
N VAL A 608 5.35 -20.09 14.87
CA VAL A 608 4.30 -19.95 15.89
C VAL A 608 4.30 -21.12 16.88
N HIS A 609 4.82 -22.28 16.51
CA HIS A 609 4.75 -23.49 17.33
C HIS A 609 5.76 -23.48 18.49
N HIS A 610 5.30 -23.64 19.74
CA HIS A 610 6.15 -23.55 20.95
C HIS A 610 7.36 -24.51 20.99
N ASP A 611 7.26 -25.66 20.32
CA ASP A 611 8.34 -26.65 20.24
C ASP A 611 8.42 -27.26 18.83
N PRO A 612 9.25 -26.72 17.92
CA PRO A 612 9.27 -27.14 16.52
C PRO A 612 9.75 -28.59 16.35
N LEU A 613 10.43 -29.19 17.34
CA LEU A 613 10.92 -30.56 17.26
C LEU A 613 9.76 -31.58 17.24
N VAL A 614 8.59 -31.22 17.77
CA VAL A 614 7.36 -32.04 17.68
C VAL A 614 6.91 -32.23 16.24
N LEU A 615 7.24 -31.30 15.33
CA LEU A 615 6.93 -31.47 13.91
C LEU A 615 7.61 -32.72 13.33
N ILE A 616 8.78 -33.10 13.85
CA ILE A 616 9.49 -34.32 13.43
C ILE A 616 8.73 -35.58 13.85
N GLU A 617 8.09 -35.57 15.02
CA GLU A 617 7.19 -36.66 15.45
C GLU A 617 6.02 -36.82 14.47
N LYS A 618 5.40 -35.71 14.07
CA LYS A 618 4.33 -35.72 13.06
C LYS A 618 4.81 -36.18 11.68
N VAL A 619 6.02 -35.82 11.28
CA VAL A 619 6.65 -36.36 10.07
C VAL A 619 6.80 -37.88 10.16
N LEU A 620 7.28 -38.40 11.30
CA LEU A 620 7.44 -39.83 11.53
C LEU A 620 6.11 -40.60 11.55
N GLU A 621 5.03 -40.01 12.06
CA GLU A 621 3.68 -40.58 12.04
C GLU A 621 3.09 -40.64 10.63
N GLN A 622 3.24 -39.57 9.84
CA GLN A 622 2.57 -39.40 8.54
C GLN A 622 3.34 -40.00 7.36
N ASN A 623 4.64 -40.24 7.51
CA ASN A 623 5.51 -40.76 6.45
C ASN A 623 6.06 -42.13 6.85
N ALA A 624 5.46 -43.19 6.30
CA ALA A 624 5.94 -44.55 6.51
C ALA A 624 7.43 -44.69 6.15
N LYS A 625 8.21 -45.35 7.01
CA LYS A 625 9.66 -45.57 6.85
C LYS A 625 10.54 -44.32 6.89
N SER A 626 10.00 -43.14 7.20
CA SER A 626 10.83 -41.92 7.36
C SER A 626 11.89 -42.06 8.46
N TYR A 627 11.66 -42.92 9.46
CA TYR A 627 12.63 -43.26 10.50
C TYR A 627 13.96 -43.80 9.96
N THR A 628 14.02 -44.35 8.74
CA THR A 628 15.30 -44.83 8.16
C THR A 628 16.22 -43.69 7.71
N LYS A 629 15.71 -42.45 7.61
CA LYS A 629 16.44 -41.26 7.19
C LYS A 629 16.89 -40.43 8.39
N LEU A 630 17.47 -41.07 9.40
CA LEU A 630 17.82 -40.42 10.66
C LEU A 630 18.72 -39.20 10.48
N ASP A 631 19.74 -39.28 9.62
CA ASP A 631 20.68 -38.17 9.42
C ASP A 631 19.97 -36.92 8.83
N ASP A 632 18.98 -37.12 7.96
CA ASP A 632 18.15 -36.01 7.44
C ASP A 632 17.32 -35.39 8.56
N LEU A 633 16.67 -36.21 9.41
CA LEU A 633 15.87 -35.74 10.55
C LEU A 633 16.73 -35.00 11.60
N LEU A 634 17.94 -35.49 11.85
CA LEU A 634 18.91 -34.82 12.73
C LEU A 634 19.35 -33.47 12.14
N SER A 635 19.58 -33.41 10.83
CA SER A 635 19.91 -32.15 10.15
C SER A 635 18.78 -31.12 10.26
N ILE A 636 17.52 -31.56 10.12
CA ILE A 636 16.34 -30.71 10.33
C ILE A 636 16.31 -30.22 11.77
N GLY A 637 16.49 -31.11 12.76
CA GLY A 637 16.54 -30.77 14.17
C GLY A 637 17.59 -29.73 14.53
N ARG A 638 18.83 -29.92 14.06
CA ARG A 638 19.94 -28.97 14.24
C ARG A 638 19.59 -27.60 13.68
N ASN A 639 19.02 -27.57 12.48
CA ASN A 639 18.62 -26.31 11.84
C ASN A 639 17.45 -25.64 12.57
N LEU A 640 16.49 -26.39 13.14
CA LEU A 640 15.41 -25.83 13.96
C LEU A 640 15.94 -25.23 15.27
N VAL A 641 16.90 -25.89 15.92
CA VAL A 641 17.58 -25.36 17.12
C VAL A 641 18.39 -24.11 16.77
N ALA A 642 19.19 -24.16 15.70
CA ALA A 642 20.00 -23.04 15.23
C ALA A 642 19.15 -21.85 14.74
N ALA A 643 17.92 -22.09 14.28
CA ALA A 643 16.95 -21.05 13.92
C ALA A 643 16.40 -20.28 15.13
N GLY A 644 16.50 -20.85 16.33
CA GLY A 644 16.05 -20.21 17.57
C GLY A 644 14.54 -20.07 17.74
N VAL A 645 13.72 -20.77 16.93
CA VAL A 645 12.27 -20.58 16.93
C VAL A 645 11.49 -21.74 17.58
N PRO A 646 10.75 -21.51 18.68
CA PRO A 646 10.84 -20.45 19.66
C PRO A 646 11.58 -20.94 20.91
N THR A 647 12.36 -20.05 21.50
CA THR A 647 12.80 -20.19 22.89
C THR A 647 11.80 -19.45 23.77
N ASN A 648 10.96 -20.19 24.50
CA ASN A 648 10.35 -19.75 25.76
C ASN A 648 9.87 -20.99 26.53
N THR A 649 10.81 -21.71 27.15
CA THR A 649 10.52 -22.23 28.48
C THR A 649 10.22 -21.02 29.37
N THR A 650 8.92 -20.70 29.47
CA THR A 650 8.30 -19.93 30.55
C THR A 650 9.04 -18.68 31.02
N ALA A 651 8.61 -17.53 30.52
CA ALA A 651 8.70 -16.24 31.22
C ALA A 651 7.82 -16.18 32.52
N GLU A 652 7.46 -17.34 33.08
CA GLU A 652 6.79 -17.49 34.39
C GLU A 652 7.67 -18.16 35.45
N ALA A 653 8.93 -18.49 35.13
CA ALA A 653 9.89 -19.09 36.07
C ALA A 653 10.94 -18.09 36.58
N GLU A 654 10.58 -16.81 36.75
CA GLU A 654 11.47 -15.79 37.34
C GLU A 654 11.59 -15.87 38.89
N ASN A 655 11.24 -17.00 39.51
CA ASN A 655 11.31 -17.17 40.97
C ASN A 655 12.04 -18.46 41.42
N GLU A 656 13.15 -18.84 40.79
CA GLU A 656 14.11 -19.80 41.38
C GLU A 656 15.56 -19.45 40.99
N PRO A 657 16.47 -19.14 41.94
CA PRO A 657 17.78 -18.59 41.63
C PRO A 657 18.89 -19.65 41.68
N SER A 658 19.06 -20.53 40.67
CA SER A 658 20.34 -21.28 40.50
C SER A 658 20.49 -22.20 39.27
N HIS A 659 19.97 -21.89 38.08
CA HIS A 659 20.31 -22.69 36.88
C HIS A 659 20.93 -21.85 35.76
N GLN A 660 22.21 -22.11 35.50
CA GLN A 660 22.98 -21.60 34.37
C GLN A 660 22.20 -21.84 33.06
N LYS A 661 22.11 -20.83 32.19
CA LYS A 661 21.56 -20.99 30.84
C LYS A 661 22.28 -22.17 30.16
N PRO A 662 21.56 -23.18 29.64
CA PRO A 662 22.19 -24.32 28.98
C PRO A 662 23.02 -23.83 27.77
N SER A 663 24.24 -24.34 27.63
CA SER A 663 25.10 -24.07 26.48
C SER A 663 24.41 -24.48 25.18
N GLU A 664 24.64 -23.75 24.08
CA GLU A 664 24.07 -24.05 22.75
C GLU A 664 24.34 -25.51 22.32
N GLU A 665 25.54 -26.01 22.63
CA GLU A 665 25.94 -27.41 22.38
C GLU A 665 25.06 -28.41 23.15
N SER A 666 24.66 -28.09 24.38
CA SER A 666 23.81 -28.96 25.20
C SER A 666 22.37 -29.03 24.68
N ILE A 667 21.86 -27.94 24.09
CA ILE A 667 20.53 -27.88 23.48
C ILE A 667 20.52 -28.73 22.20
N ILE A 668 21.55 -28.58 21.36
CA ILE A 668 21.71 -29.38 20.13
C ILE A 668 21.78 -30.88 20.48
N LEU A 669 22.61 -31.27 21.44
CA LEU A 669 22.74 -32.67 21.86
C LEU A 669 21.42 -33.24 22.41
N THR A 670 20.68 -32.45 23.20
CA THR A 670 19.38 -32.87 23.73
C THR A 670 18.35 -33.04 22.61
N ALA A 671 18.34 -32.14 21.62
CA ALA A 671 17.48 -32.26 20.44
C ALA A 671 17.83 -33.50 19.60
N GLU A 672 19.11 -33.79 19.40
CA GLU A 672 19.55 -35.00 18.69
C GLU A 672 19.10 -36.28 19.40
N ARG A 673 19.29 -36.36 20.72
CA ARG A 673 18.81 -37.50 21.54
C ARG A 673 17.30 -37.66 21.46
N ARG A 674 16.54 -36.56 21.44
CA ARG A 674 15.10 -36.60 21.27
C ARG A 674 14.70 -37.13 19.90
N ILE A 675 15.30 -36.64 18.82
CA ILE A 675 14.98 -37.07 17.45
C ILE A 675 15.35 -38.55 17.24
N THR A 676 16.51 -38.99 17.73
CA THR A 676 16.88 -40.42 17.68
C THR A 676 15.89 -41.27 18.45
N SER A 677 15.43 -40.82 19.63
CA SER A 677 14.41 -41.54 20.40
C SER A 677 13.07 -41.66 19.65
N LEU A 678 12.63 -40.60 18.97
CA LEU A 678 11.42 -40.60 18.15
C LEU A 678 11.56 -41.55 16.94
N ALA A 679 12.71 -41.54 16.28
CA ALA A 679 12.99 -42.46 15.17
C ALA A 679 13.00 -43.93 15.63
N ILE A 680 13.56 -44.22 16.81
CA ILE A 680 13.52 -45.55 17.42
C ILE A 680 12.07 -45.96 17.70
N ALA A 681 11.27 -45.08 18.32
CA ALA A 681 9.86 -45.36 18.60
C ALA A 681 9.07 -45.65 17.32
N SER A 682 9.28 -44.88 16.24
CA SER A 682 8.64 -45.07 14.93
C SER A 682 9.09 -46.36 14.22
N ALA A 683 10.37 -46.74 14.36
CA ALA A 683 10.87 -48.02 13.86
C ALA A 683 10.20 -49.20 14.58
N LEU A 684 10.09 -49.12 15.92
CA LEU A 684 9.40 -50.13 16.72
C LEU A 684 7.91 -50.23 16.39
N SER A 685 7.20 -49.11 16.23
CA SER A 685 5.78 -49.14 15.82
C SER A 685 5.57 -49.73 14.42
N SER A 686 6.60 -49.65 13.57
CA SER A 686 6.61 -50.25 12.22
C SER A 686 7.11 -51.71 12.19
N ASN A 687 7.34 -52.34 13.36
CA ASN A 687 7.93 -53.67 13.53
C ASN A 687 9.35 -53.85 12.95
N ASP A 688 10.13 -52.77 12.85
CA ASP A 688 11.52 -52.80 12.38
C ASP A 688 12.53 -52.69 13.54
N PHE A 689 12.65 -53.78 14.28
CA PHE A 689 13.56 -53.86 15.43
C PHE A 689 15.04 -53.72 15.03
N GLY A 690 15.42 -54.19 13.83
CA GLY A 690 16.80 -54.13 13.36
C GLY A 690 17.32 -52.69 13.24
N THR A 691 16.51 -51.81 12.65
CA THR A 691 16.84 -50.38 12.54
C THR A 691 16.93 -49.72 13.92
N ALA A 692 15.95 -49.98 14.80
CA ALA A 692 15.95 -49.47 16.17
C ALA A 692 17.20 -49.89 16.96
N TYR A 693 17.56 -51.18 16.90
CA TYR A 693 18.76 -51.75 17.52
C TYR A 693 20.04 -51.07 17.01
N SER A 694 20.13 -50.85 15.69
CA SER A 694 21.29 -50.19 15.07
C SER A 694 21.47 -48.75 15.52
N TYR A 695 20.39 -47.97 15.63
CA TYR A 695 20.45 -46.58 16.07
C TYR A 695 20.84 -46.45 17.54
N ILE A 696 20.37 -47.36 18.39
CA ILE A 696 20.78 -47.38 19.80
C ILE A 696 22.28 -47.61 19.92
N LEU A 697 22.81 -48.65 19.27
CA LEU A 697 24.23 -49.01 19.36
C LEU A 697 25.19 -48.04 18.68
N THR A 698 24.70 -47.20 17.76
CA THR A 698 25.56 -46.27 17.01
C THR A 698 25.44 -44.83 17.49
N ARG A 699 24.30 -44.43 18.07
CA ARG A 699 24.00 -43.03 18.42
C ARG A 699 23.74 -42.78 19.91
N LEU A 700 23.22 -43.77 20.66
CA LEU A 700 22.84 -43.59 22.07
C LEU A 700 23.80 -44.26 23.06
N THR A 701 24.63 -45.22 22.61
CA THR A 701 25.70 -45.81 23.42
C THR A 701 26.79 -44.79 23.73
N PRO A 702 27.12 -44.57 25.01
CA PRO A 702 28.27 -43.78 25.42
C PRO A 702 29.56 -44.34 24.79
N PRO A 703 30.45 -43.49 24.28
CA PRO A 703 31.71 -43.93 23.68
C PRO A 703 32.63 -44.64 24.69
N SER A 704 32.42 -44.44 26.00
CA SER A 704 33.11 -45.17 27.07
C SER A 704 32.78 -46.68 27.09
N LEU A 705 31.67 -47.10 26.49
CA LEU A 705 31.24 -48.50 26.42
C LEU A 705 31.57 -49.18 25.07
N LEU A 706 32.10 -48.42 24.10
CA LEU A 706 32.49 -48.95 22.79
C LEU A 706 33.97 -49.34 22.79
N SER A 707 34.28 -50.58 22.39
CA SER A 707 35.65 -51.13 22.43
C SER A 707 36.65 -50.52 21.42
N THR A 708 36.26 -49.49 20.66
CA THR A 708 37.02 -48.94 19.52
C THR A 708 37.35 -47.44 19.58
N SER A 709 37.02 -46.72 20.66
CA SER A 709 37.19 -45.26 20.72
C SER A 709 38.43 -44.77 21.50
N SER A 710 39.16 -43.84 20.90
CA SER A 710 40.25 -43.07 21.53
C SER A 710 39.73 -42.13 22.64
N PRO A 711 40.55 -41.83 23.69
CA PRO A 711 40.10 -41.19 24.93
C PRO A 711 39.88 -39.66 24.87
N LEU A 712 39.66 -39.09 23.68
CA LEU A 712 39.59 -37.63 23.47
C LEU A 712 38.18 -37.05 23.31
N LEU A 713 37.12 -37.88 23.41
CA LEU A 713 35.72 -37.44 23.32
C LEU A 713 34.99 -37.67 24.65
N THR A 714 35.33 -36.88 25.67
CA THR A 714 34.49 -36.74 26.87
C THR A 714 33.35 -35.78 26.54
N THR A 715 32.15 -36.33 26.39
CA THR A 715 30.93 -35.53 26.30
C THR A 715 30.67 -34.86 27.65
N PRO A 716 30.28 -33.57 27.70
CA PRO A 716 29.97 -32.89 28.95
C PRO A 716 28.85 -33.62 29.70
N ALA A 717 28.83 -33.52 31.03
CA ALA A 717 27.84 -34.11 31.93
C ALA A 717 26.46 -33.44 31.77
N VAL A 718 25.84 -33.60 30.60
CA VAL A 718 24.47 -33.18 30.32
C VAL A 718 23.54 -34.28 30.84
N PRO A 719 22.59 -33.99 31.74
CA PRO A 719 21.65 -34.98 32.25
C PRO A 719 20.86 -35.62 31.11
N ASP A 720 20.94 -36.95 31.00
CA ASP A 720 20.36 -37.71 29.88
C ASP A 720 19.19 -38.58 30.34
N ASP A 721 17.99 -38.00 30.37
CA ASP A 721 16.76 -38.71 30.73
C ASP A 721 16.00 -39.30 29.52
N ILE A 722 16.52 -39.09 28.31
CA ILE A 722 15.86 -39.48 27.05
C ILE A 722 16.39 -40.84 26.57
N SER A 723 17.72 -41.01 26.56
CA SER A 723 18.36 -42.18 25.96
C SER A 723 17.97 -43.48 26.65
N TRP A 724 18.00 -43.53 27.99
CA TRP A 724 17.68 -44.76 28.74
C TRP A 724 16.23 -45.23 28.50
N ARG A 725 15.28 -44.29 28.36
CA ARG A 725 13.86 -44.60 28.09
C ARG A 725 13.68 -45.21 26.71
N ALA A 726 14.34 -44.65 25.69
CA ALA A 726 14.31 -45.17 24.33
C ALA A 726 14.86 -46.61 24.27
N VAL A 727 15.99 -46.84 24.95
CA VAL A 727 16.63 -48.16 25.04
C VAL A 727 15.76 -49.17 25.79
N TYR A 728 15.21 -48.78 26.94
CA TYR A 728 14.31 -49.64 27.71
C TYR A 728 13.07 -50.03 26.90
N ASN A 729 12.45 -49.07 26.20
CA ASN A 729 11.30 -49.29 25.33
C ASN A 729 11.61 -50.26 24.18
N ALA A 730 12.81 -50.18 23.59
CA ALA A 730 13.27 -51.15 22.59
C ALA A 730 13.53 -52.54 23.20
N GLY A 731 14.13 -52.63 24.39
CA GLY A 731 14.39 -53.90 25.07
C GLY A 731 13.12 -54.67 25.46
N ARG A 732 12.08 -53.95 25.90
CA ARG A 732 10.76 -54.54 26.23
C ARG A 732 9.87 -54.81 25.02
N TYR A 733 10.27 -54.38 23.83
CA TYR A 733 9.46 -54.49 22.62
C TYR A 733 9.13 -55.94 22.28
N ARG A 734 7.87 -56.21 21.94
CA ARG A 734 7.40 -57.49 21.40
C ARG A 734 6.61 -57.22 20.13
N SER A 735 6.96 -57.92 19.05
CA SER A 735 6.17 -57.89 17.82
C SER A 735 4.79 -58.47 18.10
N THR A 736 3.75 -57.67 17.88
CA THR A 736 2.34 -58.10 17.98
C THR A 736 1.80 -58.64 16.66
N THR A 737 2.60 -58.57 15.59
CA THR A 737 2.19 -58.94 14.24
C THR A 737 2.58 -60.39 13.96
N PRO A 738 1.65 -61.29 13.58
CA PRO A 738 1.99 -62.67 13.25
C PRO A 738 2.87 -62.72 12.00
N VAL A 739 4.13 -63.14 12.18
CA VAL A 739 5.10 -63.26 11.10
C VAL A 739 4.82 -64.55 10.32
N ASN A 740 4.62 -64.44 9.01
CA ASN A 740 4.45 -65.56 8.09
C ASN A 740 5.59 -65.55 7.06
N PRO A 741 6.42 -66.61 6.96
CA PRO A 741 6.42 -67.85 7.76
C PRO A 741 6.81 -67.62 9.24
N PRO A 742 6.48 -68.55 10.16
CA PRO A 742 6.85 -68.43 11.57
C PRO A 742 8.37 -68.28 11.72
N PRO A 743 8.84 -67.42 12.65
CA PRO A 743 10.27 -67.16 12.81
C PRO A 743 11.01 -68.43 13.25
N THR A 744 12.17 -68.68 12.65
CA THR A 744 13.03 -69.82 13.01
C THR A 744 13.49 -69.69 14.47
N LEU A 745 13.72 -70.81 15.17
CA LEU A 745 14.21 -70.80 16.55
C LEU A 745 15.47 -69.94 16.72
N GLN A 746 16.42 -70.06 15.78
CA GLN A 746 17.63 -69.24 15.77
C GLN A 746 17.33 -67.74 15.73
N SER A 747 16.36 -67.31 14.91
CA SER A 747 15.98 -65.89 14.81
C SER A 747 15.30 -65.37 16.08
N GLN A 748 14.55 -66.23 16.78
CA GLN A 748 13.93 -65.88 18.06
C GLN A 748 14.98 -65.74 19.17
N ILE A 749 15.98 -66.63 19.19
CA ILE A 749 17.11 -66.59 20.13
C ILE A 749 17.95 -65.34 19.90
N THR A 750 18.29 -65.02 18.64
CA THR A 750 19.09 -63.81 18.34
C THR A 750 18.34 -62.54 18.69
N HIS A 751 17.04 -62.46 18.38
CA HIS A 751 16.19 -61.32 18.73
C HIS A 751 16.06 -61.14 20.26
N LEU A 752 15.84 -62.22 21.03
CA LEU A 752 15.82 -62.14 22.50
C LEU A 752 17.17 -61.74 23.08
N SER A 753 18.27 -62.25 22.51
CA SER A 753 19.62 -61.86 22.91
C SER A 753 19.86 -60.36 22.71
N GLN A 754 19.46 -59.82 21.56
CA GLN A 754 19.58 -58.38 21.27
C GLN A 754 18.72 -57.55 22.25
N ARG A 755 17.50 -58.00 22.58
CA ARG A 755 16.66 -57.34 23.57
C ARG A 755 17.26 -57.35 24.98
N MET A 756 17.88 -58.45 25.40
CA MET A 756 18.60 -58.53 26.67
C MET A 756 19.81 -57.59 26.70
N GLU A 757 20.53 -57.45 25.59
CA GLU A 757 21.63 -56.51 25.45
C GLU A 757 21.14 -55.06 25.62
N LEU A 758 20.04 -54.69 24.96
CA LEU A 758 19.43 -53.36 25.15
C LEU A 758 18.99 -53.13 26.60
N LEU A 759 18.36 -54.10 27.26
CA LEU A 759 17.97 -53.96 28.67
C LEU A 759 19.18 -53.83 29.60
N SER A 760 20.28 -54.51 29.31
CA SER A 760 21.54 -54.35 30.05
C SER A 760 22.14 -52.96 29.86
N LEU A 761 22.04 -52.40 28.66
CA LEU A 761 22.46 -51.04 28.34
C LEU A 761 21.57 -50.00 29.04
N ALA A 762 20.26 -50.24 29.13
CA ALA A 762 19.35 -49.38 29.89
C ALA A 762 19.74 -49.31 31.38
N LEU A 763 20.17 -50.42 32.01
CA LEU A 763 20.67 -50.40 33.39
C LEU A 763 21.89 -49.51 33.60
N VAL A 764 22.73 -49.35 32.56
CA VAL A 764 23.92 -48.50 32.61
C VAL A 764 23.58 -47.02 32.40
N LEU A 765 22.58 -46.72 31.56
CA LEU A 765 22.20 -45.35 31.21
C LEU A 765 21.28 -44.65 32.21
N VAL A 766 20.64 -45.42 33.08
CA VAL A 766 19.63 -44.89 34.00
C VAL A 766 20.24 -43.86 34.96
N PRO A 767 19.67 -42.64 35.06
CA PRO A 767 20.24 -41.55 35.86
C PRO A 767 19.90 -41.64 37.35
N SER A 768 18.84 -42.35 37.72
CA SER A 768 18.36 -42.48 39.11
C SER A 768 17.98 -43.94 39.43
N PRO A 769 17.98 -44.37 40.70
CA PRO A 769 17.70 -45.78 41.03
C PRO A 769 16.22 -46.19 40.83
N ASP A 770 15.28 -45.24 40.70
CA ASP A 770 13.84 -45.49 40.68
C ASP A 770 13.36 -46.45 39.57
N PRO A 771 13.78 -46.35 38.29
CA PRO A 771 13.35 -47.27 37.23
C PRO A 771 14.07 -48.64 37.22
N LEU A 772 15.08 -48.87 38.07
CA LEU A 772 15.86 -50.11 38.08
C LEU A 772 15.00 -51.38 38.30
N PRO A 773 14.01 -51.41 39.22
CA PRO A 773 13.18 -52.60 39.43
C PRO A 773 12.40 -53.02 38.18
N GLU A 774 11.91 -52.05 37.40
CA GLU A 774 11.18 -52.32 36.16
C GLU A 774 12.08 -52.92 35.09
N ILE A 775 13.28 -52.35 34.92
CA ILE A 775 14.25 -52.82 33.92
C ILE A 775 14.76 -54.22 34.27
N LEU A 776 15.09 -54.47 35.54
CA LEU A 776 15.50 -55.80 36.00
C LEU A 776 14.37 -56.83 35.87
N GLY A 777 13.12 -56.43 36.13
CA GLY A 777 11.94 -57.27 35.92
C GLY A 777 11.70 -57.60 34.45
N ALA A 778 11.98 -56.68 33.52
CA ALA A 778 11.95 -56.97 32.08
C ALA A 778 13.12 -57.88 31.65
N TRP A 779 14.32 -57.66 32.21
CA TRP A 779 15.50 -58.44 31.90
C TRP A 779 15.35 -59.90 32.35
N ARG A 780 14.88 -60.14 33.59
CA ARG A 780 14.62 -61.49 34.12
C ARG A 780 13.63 -62.26 33.24
N ARG A 781 12.55 -61.62 32.79
CA ARG A 781 11.57 -62.25 31.89
C ARG A 781 12.19 -62.65 30.55
N CYS A 782 13.06 -61.81 29.98
CA CYS A 782 13.79 -62.16 28.76
C CYS A 782 14.78 -63.31 28.98
N ASP A 783 15.43 -63.37 30.14
CA ASP A 783 16.37 -64.45 30.51
C ASP A 783 15.65 -65.81 30.68
N GLU A 784 14.49 -65.82 31.34
CA GLU A 784 13.62 -66.99 31.46
C GLU A 784 13.13 -67.47 30.07
N GLU A 785 12.66 -66.54 29.22
CA GLU A 785 12.23 -66.85 27.85
C GLU A 785 13.38 -67.41 26.99
N LEU A 786 14.56 -66.82 27.07
CA LEU A 786 15.74 -67.26 26.33
C LEU A 786 16.25 -68.63 26.83
N SER A 787 16.16 -68.89 28.13
CA SER A 787 16.44 -70.21 28.71
C SER A 787 15.47 -71.28 28.20
N SER A 788 14.18 -70.93 28.08
CA SER A 788 13.17 -71.84 27.53
C SER A 788 13.38 -72.14 26.04
N LEU A 789 13.77 -71.14 25.22
CA LEU A 789 14.04 -71.34 23.80
C LEU A 789 15.32 -72.15 23.56
N ARG A 790 16.37 -71.94 24.36
CA ARG A 790 17.58 -72.77 24.30
C ARG A 790 17.33 -74.20 24.74
N ALA A 791 16.50 -74.40 25.76
CA ALA A 791 16.07 -75.75 26.16
C ALA A 791 15.29 -76.44 25.03
N ARG A 792 14.46 -75.69 24.28
CA ARG A 792 13.76 -76.19 23.10
C ARG A 792 14.71 -76.45 21.91
N GLU A 793 15.69 -75.58 21.67
CA GLU A 793 16.75 -75.79 20.67
C GLU A 793 17.53 -77.07 20.97
N GLN A 794 17.94 -77.26 22.23
CA GLN A 794 18.58 -78.49 22.69
C GLN A 794 17.67 -79.72 22.51
N GLN A 795 16.37 -79.60 22.80
CA GLN A 795 15.43 -80.69 22.56
C GLN A 795 15.26 -80.99 21.06
N GLU A 796 15.23 -79.99 20.19
CA GLU A 796 15.16 -80.20 18.74
C GLU A 796 16.47 -80.82 18.20
N GLU A 797 17.63 -80.44 18.74
CA GLU A 797 18.93 -81.08 18.47
C GLU A 797 18.94 -82.54 18.96
N ASP A 798 18.55 -82.81 20.20
CA ASP A 798 18.45 -84.16 20.75
C ASP A 798 17.41 -85.02 19.95
N LEU A 799 16.31 -84.42 19.48
CA LEU A 799 15.32 -85.08 18.62
C LEU A 799 15.85 -85.32 17.20
N TRP A 800 16.72 -84.44 16.69
CA TRP A 800 17.38 -84.62 15.41
C TRP A 800 18.45 -85.70 15.48
N ASP A 801 19.23 -85.71 16.55
CA ASP A 801 20.24 -86.74 16.85
C ASP A 801 19.58 -88.10 17.03
N THR A 802 18.49 -88.18 17.81
CA THR A 802 17.73 -89.44 17.96
C THR A 802 17.02 -89.89 16.67
N LYS A 803 16.59 -88.95 15.80
CA LYS A 803 16.11 -89.27 14.45
C LYS A 803 17.24 -89.75 13.54
N GLY A 804 18.44 -89.19 13.66
CA GLY A 804 19.64 -89.66 12.97
C GLY A 804 20.04 -91.07 13.43
N ASP A 805 19.98 -91.34 14.74
CA ASP A 805 20.26 -92.64 15.33
C ASP A 805 19.21 -93.71 14.98
N THR A 806 17.93 -93.32 14.81
CA THR A 806 16.86 -94.25 14.41
C THR A 806 16.77 -94.44 12.89
N LEU A 807 17.17 -93.46 12.08
CA LEU A 807 17.36 -93.60 10.64
C LEU A 807 18.80 -94.04 10.33
N SER A 808 19.14 -95.28 10.69
CA SER A 808 20.31 -96.03 10.17
C SER A 808 20.29 -96.23 8.62
N SER A 809 19.38 -95.57 7.91
CA SER A 809 19.17 -95.70 6.48
C SER A 809 19.05 -94.30 5.87
N VAL A 810 20.19 -93.63 5.71
CA VAL A 810 20.30 -92.58 4.68
C VAL A 810 20.10 -93.27 3.34
N PRO A 811 19.10 -92.89 2.51
CA PRO A 811 18.92 -93.48 1.19
C PRO A 811 20.18 -93.25 0.34
N GLY A 812 20.96 -94.30 0.11
CA GLY A 812 22.17 -94.29 -0.73
C GLY A 812 23.51 -94.56 -0.03
N GLY A 813 23.55 -94.78 1.29
CA GLY A 813 24.78 -95.16 2.01
C GLY A 813 24.91 -96.67 2.26
N PHE A 814 26.10 -97.24 2.06
CA PHE A 814 26.41 -98.62 2.45
C PHE A 814 26.14 -98.82 3.95
N GLY A 815 25.30 -99.81 4.30
CA GLY A 815 24.94 -100.09 5.69
C GLY A 815 26.14 -100.55 6.53
N PRO A 816 26.16 -100.23 7.84
CA PRO A 816 27.29 -100.55 8.73
C PRO A 816 27.46 -102.06 8.90
N SER A 817 28.71 -102.50 9.02
CA SER A 817 29.07 -103.91 9.24
C SER A 817 28.74 -104.37 10.66
N ASP A 818 28.47 -105.67 10.86
CA ASP A 818 27.98 -106.23 12.14
C ASP A 818 28.85 -105.89 13.36
N SER A 819 30.14 -105.59 13.20
CA SER A 819 31.01 -105.16 14.30
C SER A 819 30.74 -103.74 14.82
N GLU A 820 30.18 -102.86 13.99
CA GLU A 820 29.90 -101.46 14.37
C GLU A 820 28.55 -101.31 15.08
N ARG A 821 27.59 -102.21 14.80
CA ARG A 821 26.30 -102.27 15.52
C ARG A 821 26.47 -102.69 16.98
N ASP A 822 27.35 -103.66 17.25
CA ASP A 822 27.62 -104.11 18.63
C ASP A 822 28.32 -103.01 19.46
N ALA A 823 29.21 -102.22 18.84
CA ALA A 823 29.84 -101.08 19.51
C ALA A 823 28.81 -100.00 19.87
N PHE A 824 27.90 -99.70 18.94
CA PHE A 824 26.83 -98.72 19.12
C PHE A 824 25.81 -99.16 20.19
N ASP A 825 25.39 -100.43 20.19
CA ASP A 825 24.48 -101.00 21.21
C ASP A 825 25.11 -101.01 22.61
N THR A 826 26.43 -101.28 22.69
CA THR A 826 27.17 -101.23 23.96
C THR A 826 27.26 -99.81 24.52
N GLU A 827 27.40 -98.81 23.65
CA GLU A 827 27.47 -97.41 24.01
C GLU A 827 26.08 -96.86 24.40
N GLN A 828 25.03 -97.27 23.69
CA GLN A 828 23.64 -96.95 24.00
C GLN A 828 23.20 -97.54 25.35
N GLN A 829 23.62 -98.77 25.69
CA GLN A 829 23.37 -99.36 27.01
C GLN A 829 24.13 -98.63 28.14
N ARG A 830 25.33 -98.11 27.88
CA ARG A 830 26.07 -97.28 28.84
C ARG A 830 25.42 -95.91 29.02
N ALA A 831 24.91 -95.30 27.95
CA ALA A 831 24.16 -94.05 27.99
C ALA A 831 22.83 -94.20 28.75
N ALA A 832 22.07 -95.28 28.50
CA ALA A 832 20.82 -95.60 29.20
C ALA A 832 21.02 -95.84 30.70
N ARG A 833 22.15 -96.43 31.11
CA ARG A 833 22.52 -96.56 32.54
C ARG A 833 22.85 -95.21 33.18
N ARG A 834 23.50 -94.28 32.46
CA ARG A 834 23.76 -92.92 32.95
C ARG A 834 22.49 -92.06 33.01
N ALA A 835 21.57 -92.23 32.07
CA ALA A 835 20.26 -91.55 32.09
C ALA A 835 19.38 -92.01 33.25
N ARG A 836 19.34 -93.33 33.55
CA ARG A 836 18.63 -93.86 34.73
C ARG A 836 19.24 -93.41 36.07
N ALA A 837 20.56 -93.19 36.12
CA ALA A 837 21.23 -92.64 37.30
C ALA A 837 20.89 -91.15 37.53
N ARG A 838 20.62 -90.37 36.48
CA ARG A 838 20.16 -88.97 36.58
C ARG A 838 18.67 -88.86 36.91
N ALA A 839 17.82 -89.74 36.37
CA ALA A 839 16.38 -89.76 36.68
C ALA A 839 16.09 -90.10 38.16
N ALA A 840 16.94 -90.94 38.79
CA ALA A 840 16.82 -91.28 40.20
C ALA A 840 17.20 -90.13 41.17
N MET A 841 17.78 -89.03 40.70
CA MET A 841 18.09 -87.83 41.51
C MET A 841 17.13 -86.65 41.27
N SER A 842 16.11 -86.81 40.43
CA SER A 842 15.15 -85.76 40.03
C SER A 842 13.83 -85.77 40.82
N SER A 843 13.75 -86.46 41.97
CA SER A 843 12.51 -86.65 42.74
C SER A 843 12.46 -85.92 44.09
N HIS A 844 13.23 -84.84 44.29
CA HIS A 844 13.05 -83.94 45.43
C HIS A 844 12.95 -82.48 44.98
N HIS A 845 11.97 -81.79 45.57
CA HIS A 845 11.43 -80.50 45.16
C HIS A 845 12.47 -79.42 44.83
N GLU A 846 12.17 -78.76 43.71
CA GLU A 846 12.72 -77.54 43.16
C GLU A 846 12.55 -76.37 44.13
N ALA A 847 13.68 -75.92 44.68
CA ALA A 847 13.89 -74.61 45.29
C ALA A 847 15.26 -74.10 44.79
N PRO A 848 15.42 -72.77 44.58
CA PRO A 848 16.58 -72.22 43.88
C PRO A 848 17.88 -72.48 44.66
N MET A 849 18.86 -73.06 43.98
CA MET A 849 20.20 -73.32 44.53
C MET A 849 20.84 -72.04 45.06
N GLY A 850 21.34 -72.09 46.30
CA GLY A 850 22.01 -70.97 46.95
C GLY A 850 23.38 -70.65 46.35
N LEU A 851 23.72 -69.35 46.36
CA LEU A 851 24.95 -68.73 45.82
C LEU A 851 26.27 -69.42 46.25
N PHE A 852 26.28 -70.14 47.37
CA PHE A 852 27.48 -70.78 47.92
C PHE A 852 27.76 -72.20 47.36
N GLU A 853 26.76 -72.90 46.81
CA GLU A 853 27.00 -74.20 46.16
C GLU A 853 27.49 -74.04 44.72
N VAL A 854 27.06 -72.97 44.03
CA VAL A 854 27.59 -72.58 42.71
C VAL A 854 29.08 -72.19 42.82
N ALA A 855 29.47 -71.54 43.91
CA ALA A 855 30.88 -71.20 44.19
C ALA A 855 31.74 -72.44 44.46
N ARG A 856 31.21 -73.50 45.10
CA ARG A 856 31.94 -74.75 45.33
C ARG A 856 32.12 -75.56 44.04
N GLY A 857 31.13 -75.55 43.14
CA GLY A 857 31.23 -76.16 41.80
C GLY A 857 32.23 -75.44 40.88
N ALA A 858 32.24 -74.10 40.92
CA ALA A 858 33.17 -73.29 40.16
C ALA A 858 34.63 -73.39 40.68
N ALA A 859 34.83 -73.53 41.99
CA ALA A 859 36.15 -73.71 42.60
C ALA A 859 36.82 -75.07 42.25
N LEU A 860 36.03 -76.13 42.03
CA LEU A 860 36.56 -77.43 41.58
C LEU A 860 36.91 -77.46 40.09
N ALA A 861 36.26 -76.64 39.26
CA ALA A 861 36.55 -76.53 37.83
C ALA A 861 37.81 -75.70 37.53
N LEU A 862 38.18 -74.77 38.42
CA LEU A 862 39.40 -73.95 38.31
C LEU A 862 40.68 -74.68 38.73
N HIS A 863 40.58 -75.82 39.44
CA HIS A 863 41.75 -76.56 39.93
C HIS A 863 42.39 -77.50 38.88
N LYS A 864 41.82 -77.61 37.67
CA LYS A 864 42.29 -78.54 36.62
C LYS A 864 43.06 -77.90 35.46
N ASN A 865 43.16 -76.57 35.36
CA ASN A 865 43.87 -75.90 34.25
C ASN A 865 44.97 -74.92 34.70
N ALA A 866 45.58 -75.12 35.86
CA ALA A 866 46.72 -74.33 36.30
C ALA A 866 48.05 -75.10 36.15
N PHE A 867 48.90 -74.59 35.24
CA PHE A 867 50.33 -74.88 34.98
C PHE A 867 50.65 -76.04 34.01
N PRO A 868 51.54 -75.82 33.02
CA PRO A 868 52.94 -75.54 33.33
C PRO A 868 53.61 -74.40 32.54
N LEU A 869 54.39 -73.58 33.26
CA LEU A 869 55.60 -72.95 32.74
C LEU A 869 56.73 -73.97 32.73
N ARG A 870 57.35 -74.23 31.58
CA ARG A 870 58.81 -74.30 31.40
C ARG A 870 59.19 -74.77 30.00
N GLY A 871 60.07 -73.99 29.37
CA GLY A 871 61.35 -74.55 28.94
C GLY A 871 61.50 -74.91 27.46
N ALA A 872 62.18 -74.00 26.79
CA ALA A 872 63.43 -74.27 26.08
C ALA A 872 63.39 -74.90 24.67
N ALA A 873 64.11 -74.16 23.82
CA ALA A 873 65.12 -74.63 22.88
C ALA A 873 64.69 -74.95 21.44
N ASP A 874 65.38 -74.22 20.56
CA ASP A 874 65.97 -74.64 19.30
C ASP A 874 65.06 -75.29 18.25
N SER A 875 64.91 -74.58 17.13
CA SER A 875 65.82 -74.87 16.02
C SER A 875 65.76 -73.78 14.94
N THR A 876 66.95 -73.22 14.74
CA THR A 876 67.47 -72.52 13.58
C THR A 876 67.14 -73.16 12.22
N ALA A 877 67.02 -72.31 11.19
CA ALA A 877 67.59 -72.47 9.83
C ALA A 877 66.80 -71.57 8.85
N SER A 878 67.29 -70.36 8.56
CA SER A 878 68.10 -70.03 7.36
C SER A 878 67.24 -69.64 6.15
N GLY A 879 67.30 -68.35 5.77
CA GLY A 879 66.80 -67.84 4.49
C GLY A 879 67.71 -68.27 3.32
N PRO A 880 67.94 -67.43 2.29
CA PRO A 880 67.20 -66.27 1.79
C PRO A 880 66.92 -66.40 0.26
N GLY A 881 66.21 -65.45 -0.38
CA GLY A 881 66.27 -65.38 -1.84
C GLY A 881 65.24 -64.52 -2.57
N SER A 882 65.66 -63.30 -2.90
CA SER A 882 65.56 -62.68 -4.23
C SER A 882 64.19 -62.38 -4.86
N ASN A 883 63.88 -61.07 -4.86
CA ASN A 883 63.68 -60.24 -6.06
C ASN A 883 62.81 -60.76 -7.23
N SER A 884 61.70 -60.04 -7.45
CA SER A 884 61.53 -59.08 -8.56
C SER A 884 60.27 -59.26 -9.44
N ASN A 885 59.65 -58.09 -9.65
CA ASN A 885 58.91 -57.64 -10.83
C ASN A 885 57.57 -58.27 -11.26
N SER A 886 56.54 -57.49 -10.96
CA SER A 886 55.78 -56.69 -11.93
C SER A 886 54.71 -57.35 -12.83
N LYS A 887 53.51 -56.79 -12.64
CA LYS A 887 52.53 -56.34 -13.65
C LYS A 887 51.51 -57.34 -14.24
N VAL A 888 50.26 -57.09 -13.81
CA VAL A 888 49.09 -56.68 -14.63
C VAL A 888 48.21 -57.78 -15.26
N ALA A 889 46.93 -57.65 -14.88
CA ALA A 889 45.67 -57.87 -15.61
C ALA A 889 44.93 -59.22 -15.55
N ALA A 890 43.72 -59.08 -15.02
CA ALA A 890 42.42 -59.49 -15.58
C ALA A 890 41.97 -60.96 -15.45
N ASP A 891 41.03 -61.11 -14.51
CA ASP A 891 39.67 -61.62 -14.68
C ASP A 891 39.43 -63.14 -14.81
N GLY A 892 38.43 -63.63 -14.06
CA GLY A 892 37.85 -64.96 -14.26
C GLY A 892 37.62 -65.82 -13.00
N ASP A 893 36.48 -65.55 -12.34
CA ASP A 893 35.55 -66.51 -11.72
C ASP A 893 35.88 -67.40 -10.49
N ARG A 894 34.83 -67.55 -9.67
CA ARG A 894 34.61 -68.27 -8.39
C ARG A 894 35.00 -69.78 -8.39
N PRO A 895 34.89 -70.56 -7.28
CA PRO A 895 34.61 -70.28 -5.84
C PRO A 895 35.58 -71.02 -4.85
N LEU A 896 35.37 -70.87 -3.53
CA LEU A 896 35.57 -71.83 -2.40
C LEU A 896 36.41 -71.31 -1.19
N SER A 897 35.74 -71.36 -0.02
CA SER A 897 36.15 -71.36 1.40
C SER A 897 37.43 -70.68 1.89
N PRO A 898 37.32 -69.83 2.94
CA PRO A 898 38.32 -69.74 4.00
C PRO A 898 37.84 -70.52 5.23
N ASP A 899 38.56 -71.59 5.54
CA ASP A 899 38.47 -72.29 6.82
C ASP A 899 39.47 -71.67 7.82
N SER A 900 39.12 -71.74 9.09
CA SER A 900 39.91 -71.37 10.27
C SER A 900 40.29 -69.89 10.45
N ASP A 901 39.46 -69.16 11.20
CA ASP A 901 40.03 -68.33 12.26
C ASP A 901 39.19 -68.41 13.55
N SER A 902 39.93 -68.53 14.64
CA SER A 902 39.51 -68.99 15.96
C SER A 902 38.56 -67.99 16.67
N ARG A 903 37.26 -68.31 16.67
CA ARG A 903 36.26 -67.56 17.45
C ARG A 903 36.43 -67.80 18.95
N VAL A 904 37.04 -66.82 19.63
CA VAL A 904 36.83 -66.61 21.07
C VAL A 904 35.32 -66.45 21.31
N ARG A 905 34.74 -67.24 22.22
CA ARG A 905 33.30 -67.21 22.50
C ARG A 905 32.95 -65.86 23.15
N LYS A 906 32.01 -65.12 22.57
CA LYS A 906 31.51 -63.80 23.06
C LYS A 906 31.12 -63.79 24.55
N ARG A 907 30.79 -64.95 25.13
CA ARG A 907 30.55 -65.13 26.57
C ARG A 907 31.72 -64.66 27.44
N ASP A 908 32.95 -64.90 27.02
CA ASP A 908 34.14 -64.66 27.84
C ASP A 908 34.62 -63.20 27.79
N MET A 909 34.22 -62.42 26.77
CA MET A 909 34.40 -60.95 26.78
C MET A 909 33.35 -60.24 27.64
N VAL A 910 32.09 -60.69 27.60
CA VAL A 910 30.99 -60.09 28.36
C VAL A 910 31.10 -60.42 29.86
N SER A 911 31.55 -61.63 30.21
CA SER A 911 31.83 -61.99 31.61
C SER A 911 32.90 -61.08 32.23
N ASN A 912 33.97 -60.74 31.50
CA ASN A 912 35.03 -59.89 32.03
C ASN A 912 34.63 -58.40 32.16
N MET A 913 33.74 -57.88 31.31
CA MET A 913 33.21 -56.52 31.46
C MET A 913 32.21 -56.39 32.62
N VAL A 914 31.36 -57.40 32.83
CA VAL A 914 30.36 -57.40 33.91
C VAL A 914 31.02 -57.61 35.27
N THR A 915 32.07 -58.45 35.37
CA THR A 915 32.79 -58.61 36.64
C THR A 915 33.77 -57.48 36.95
N GLY A 916 34.28 -56.76 35.94
CA GLY A 916 35.21 -55.64 36.15
C GLY A 916 34.56 -54.39 36.77
N GLY A 917 33.29 -54.12 36.47
CA GLY A 917 32.55 -52.96 37.01
C GLY A 917 31.85 -53.21 38.36
N LEU A 918 31.57 -54.48 38.70
CA LEU A 918 30.84 -54.86 39.92
C LEU A 918 31.69 -54.87 41.20
N VAL A 919 33.01 -54.65 41.10
CA VAL A 919 33.93 -54.68 42.27
C VAL A 919 34.02 -53.34 43.01
N SER A 920 33.42 -52.25 42.52
CA SER A 920 33.55 -50.92 43.15
C SER A 920 32.29 -50.36 43.84
N GLY A 921 31.17 -51.08 43.93
CA GLY A 921 29.88 -50.44 44.28
C GLY A 921 28.95 -51.17 45.24
N ILE A 922 29.32 -52.31 45.82
CA ILE A 922 28.46 -53.11 46.71
C ILE A 922 29.04 -53.09 48.14
N GLY A 923 28.93 -51.92 48.77
CA GLY A 923 29.24 -51.73 50.20
C GLY A 923 28.06 -51.17 51.02
N TRP A 924 26.96 -50.76 50.39
CA TRP A 924 25.90 -49.99 51.05
C TRP A 924 24.53 -50.70 51.16
N VAL A 925 24.41 -51.95 50.70
CA VAL A 925 23.12 -52.67 50.63
C VAL A 925 22.97 -53.76 51.71
N LEU A 926 23.91 -53.87 52.64
CA LEU A 926 23.76 -54.71 53.83
C LEU A 926 23.93 -53.81 55.06
N GLY A 927 22.81 -53.29 55.56
CA GLY A 927 22.73 -52.36 56.69
C GLY A 927 23.61 -52.77 57.87
N ALA A 928 24.79 -52.18 57.95
CA ALA A 928 25.69 -52.21 59.08
C ALA A 928 25.99 -50.76 59.45
N ASP A 929 25.75 -50.42 60.72
CA ASP A 929 25.96 -49.07 61.25
C ASP A 929 27.43 -48.62 61.09
N PRO A 930 27.68 -47.33 60.76
CA PRO A 930 29.02 -46.84 60.54
C PRO A 930 29.76 -46.65 61.88
N VAL A 931 30.89 -47.35 62.04
CA VAL A 931 31.88 -47.02 63.07
C VAL A 931 32.84 -45.97 62.51
N ASN A 932 32.91 -44.84 63.22
CA ASN A 932 33.83 -43.72 63.00
C ASN A 932 35.26 -44.15 62.63
N LYS A 933 35.82 -43.54 61.58
CA LYS A 933 37.02 -42.69 61.63
C LYS A 933 37.26 -41.96 60.31
#